data_AF-A0A9X4MEY1-F1
#
_entry.id   AF-A0A9X4MEY1-F1
#
_cell.length_a   1.000
_cell.length_b   1.000
_cell.length_c   1.000
_cell.angle_alpha   90.00
_cell.angle_beta   90.00
_cell.angle_gamma   90.00
#
_symmetry.space_group_name_H-M   'P 1'
#
loop_
_entity.id
_entity.type
_entity.pdbx_description
1 polymer ?
#
loop_
_entity_poly.entity_id
_entity_poly.type
_entity_poly.pdbx_seq_one_letter_code
_entity_poly.pdbx_strand_id
1 'polypeptide(L)'
;MQTKKTDFSLDASANELYAQLSGIDTTRRILDPAPQESSLLELLGAEEQWLDRNRLFLIEICWLLADILHKSRQTDPGQSGDQEKALWTAIKQLSGCPQFDGTISIRYRGSGFPGQDAVQEQCDYEVSSGNLLLDLQVAGSMAKRMAGRPGSALPGQLLAAFKGFSALGINHLHLDSKVGSEEDKASLLDSLRALSRYYREVDQPENSAAIVRDEYNLANPNLTLLATINGVKPAAVQKLVAEIAPMLFGPEAKEALASFPTVFNAIFAFPKLKAQLKKPALEVNNIQRLMPGQSGARDNRGQAMLSRMAIASYGESPQQVAEVLASVSSGGYQNIYMGTLQKRLTLASDFLNKSKNSPQPGKIQEEALHNIEAGLEMVPDALYESLDIFGSRDESASETAPLPRHDWALHQEIFSLLSFFKRRSVIKQKMRDMVRGQVRFEPQDYAVIARNFRISDSQAAHLVQLLNSCFDDHGRFRRSAFEKNIPQFVQYETKVFEFLWHYLKELVSRDDRVSFLNAMQHLIAKLANPAEALKILLSDIFNQAHRIGFSDRNGLLLANILIRTYNQELGNHIELTPEEVLQVKMGLNQEMVAQALAFFAEEQEHLFRKLRTIHEELQKTVRRESGEAGIPLHYLITLERELIIFLALIGGPASHKILHGVVKEYGNPEAGIYVALPGPEEGKGFLQLLQVAVRGLKRFSEREDLLLFTVLADREPRFLALWDNESHRALVKRVMEWVR
;
A
#
# COMPACT_ATOMS: atom_id res chain seq x y z
N MET A 1 -0.83 -40.03 60.96
CA MET A 1 -1.93 -39.56 60.10
C MET A 1 -1.35 -39.29 58.72
N GLN A 2 -1.69 -40.12 57.75
CA GLN A 2 -1.37 -39.94 56.33
C GLN A 2 -2.48 -39.10 55.69
N THR A 3 -2.11 -38.03 54.97
CA THR A 3 -3.03 -37.34 54.05
C THR A 3 -2.66 -37.73 52.62
N LYS A 4 -3.61 -38.43 51.98
CA LYS A 4 -3.55 -38.99 50.63
C LYS A 4 -3.46 -37.90 49.56
N LYS A 5 -2.63 -38.17 48.56
CA LYS A 5 -2.68 -37.60 47.20
C LYS A 5 -4.04 -37.87 46.56
N THR A 6 -4.59 -36.86 45.90
CA THR A 6 -5.56 -37.03 44.81
C THR A 6 -4.98 -36.36 43.59
N ASP A 7 -4.40 -37.17 42.71
CA ASP A 7 -4.07 -36.81 41.33
C ASP A 7 -5.37 -36.45 40.61
N PHE A 8 -5.46 -35.25 40.04
CA PHE A 8 -6.45 -34.93 39.03
C PHE A 8 -5.93 -35.48 37.70
N SER A 9 -6.37 -36.69 37.35
CA SER A 9 -6.23 -37.23 35.99
C SER A 9 -7.35 -36.65 35.14
N LEU A 10 -7.01 -35.85 34.12
CA LEU A 10 -7.94 -35.52 33.04
C LEU A 10 -8.33 -36.82 32.32
N ASP A 11 -9.63 -37.01 32.09
CA ASP A 11 -10.16 -38.17 31.37
C ASP A 11 -9.67 -38.16 29.91
N ALA A 12 -9.57 -39.33 29.28
CA ALA A 12 -9.13 -39.48 27.89
C ALA A 12 -9.98 -38.62 26.93
N SER A 13 -11.27 -38.46 27.24
CA SER A 13 -12.21 -37.60 26.52
C SER A 13 -11.90 -36.11 26.68
N ALA A 14 -11.36 -35.69 27.83
CA ALA A 14 -10.93 -34.31 28.06
C ALA A 14 -9.60 -34.00 27.37
N ASN A 15 -8.68 -34.97 27.26
CA ASN A 15 -7.46 -34.86 26.46
C ASN A 15 -7.75 -34.88 24.95
N GLU A 16 -8.73 -35.68 24.49
CA GLU A 16 -9.21 -35.61 23.10
C GLU A 16 -9.93 -34.29 22.79
N LEU A 17 -10.73 -33.76 23.74
CA LEU A 17 -11.32 -32.44 23.60
C LEU A 17 -10.25 -31.33 23.61
N TYR A 18 -9.19 -31.43 24.42
CA TYR A 18 -8.07 -30.50 24.41
C TYR A 18 -7.24 -30.58 23.12
N ALA A 19 -7.07 -31.77 22.55
CA ALA A 19 -6.42 -31.98 21.26
C ALA A 19 -7.29 -31.47 20.08
N GLN A 20 -8.62 -31.59 20.18
CA GLN A 20 -9.57 -31.04 19.21
C GLN A 20 -9.76 -29.51 19.35
N LEU A 21 -9.63 -28.96 20.56
CA LEU A 21 -9.66 -27.51 20.84
C LEU A 21 -8.30 -26.83 20.60
N SER A 22 -7.21 -27.59 20.50
CA SER A 22 -5.89 -27.13 20.03
C SER A 22 -5.75 -27.16 18.50
N GLY A 23 -6.88 -27.21 17.78
CA GLY A 23 -6.91 -26.83 16.37
C GLY A 23 -6.68 -25.33 16.26
N ILE A 24 -5.41 -24.95 16.08
CA ILE A 24 -4.87 -23.62 15.75
C ILE A 24 -5.94 -22.53 15.77
N ASP A 25 -5.96 -21.74 16.85
CA ASP A 25 -6.82 -20.56 16.95
C ASP A 25 -6.31 -19.47 15.99
N THR A 26 -6.60 -19.67 14.69
CA THR A 26 -6.24 -18.83 13.53
C THR A 26 -7.03 -17.52 13.47
N THR A 27 -7.79 -17.19 14.52
CA THR A 27 -8.64 -15.99 14.59
C THR A 27 -7.92 -14.76 15.13
N ARG A 28 -6.70 -14.91 15.65
CA ARG A 28 -6.03 -13.86 16.41
C ARG A 28 -5.18 -13.00 15.51
N ARG A 29 -5.44 -11.70 15.52
CA ARG A 29 -4.47 -10.73 15.04
C ARG A 29 -3.20 -10.82 15.86
N ILE A 30 -2.11 -10.33 15.29
CA ILE A 30 -0.93 -10.00 16.09
C ILE A 30 -1.33 -9.10 17.26
N LEU A 31 -2.29 -8.17 17.13
CA LEU A 31 -2.75 -7.31 18.24
C LEU A 31 -3.66 -8.00 19.29
N ASP A 32 -4.18 -9.21 19.04
CA ASP A 32 -4.95 -9.99 20.02
C ASP A 32 -4.02 -10.76 20.97
N PRO A 33 -4.41 -11.10 22.21
CA PRO A 33 -3.55 -11.89 23.10
C PRO A 33 -3.29 -13.26 22.48
N ALA A 34 -2.12 -13.44 21.87
CA ALA A 34 -1.68 -14.69 21.24
C ALA A 34 -1.52 -15.80 22.30
N PRO A 35 -1.51 -17.08 21.91
CA PRO A 35 -0.97 -18.12 22.77
C PRO A 35 0.45 -17.72 23.18
N GLN A 36 0.78 -17.86 24.47
CA GLN A 36 2.08 -17.47 25.03
C GLN A 36 3.29 -18.19 24.39
N GLU A 37 3.09 -19.05 23.38
CA GLU A 37 4.10 -19.92 22.76
C GLU A 37 4.42 -19.64 21.27
N SER A 38 3.69 -18.79 20.54
CA SER A 38 3.88 -18.64 19.08
C SER A 38 5.19 -17.98 18.61
N SER A 39 5.90 -18.57 17.63
CA SER A 39 7.13 -18.03 17.00
C SER A 39 6.86 -16.88 16.00
N LEU A 40 7.89 -16.17 15.50
CA LEU A 40 7.71 -15.12 14.49
C LEU A 40 7.02 -15.64 13.24
N LEU A 41 7.46 -16.80 12.73
CA LEU A 41 6.87 -17.39 11.53
C LEU A 41 5.40 -17.75 11.76
N GLU A 42 5.08 -18.30 12.94
CA GLU A 42 3.70 -18.62 13.32
C GLU A 42 2.85 -17.36 13.47
N LEU A 43 3.38 -16.26 14.02
CA LEU A 43 2.68 -14.98 14.13
C LEU A 43 2.42 -14.37 12.75
N LEU A 44 3.43 -14.33 11.88
CA LEU A 44 3.27 -13.84 10.51
C LEU A 44 2.32 -14.74 9.72
N GLY A 45 2.36 -16.05 9.93
CA GLY A 45 1.43 -17.01 9.34
C GLY A 45 0.01 -16.82 9.84
N ALA A 46 -0.19 -16.63 11.15
CA ALA A 46 -1.48 -16.38 11.77
C ALA A 46 -2.09 -15.06 11.26
N GLU A 47 -1.30 -13.99 11.13
CA GLU A 47 -1.76 -12.72 10.55
C GLU A 47 -2.16 -12.91 9.07
N GLU A 48 -1.40 -13.71 8.28
CA GLU A 48 -1.79 -14.00 6.90
C GLU A 48 -3.09 -14.80 6.83
N GLN A 49 -3.23 -15.83 7.65
CA GLN A 49 -4.43 -16.66 7.71
C GLN A 49 -5.63 -15.85 8.17
N TRP A 50 -5.43 -14.94 9.12
CA TRP A 50 -6.43 -14.01 9.57
C TRP A 50 -6.86 -13.06 8.44
N LEU A 51 -5.91 -12.44 7.73
CA LEU A 51 -6.21 -11.61 6.55
C LEU A 51 -6.92 -12.41 5.46
N ASP A 52 -6.43 -13.62 5.15
CA ASP A 52 -7.00 -14.51 4.14
C ASP A 52 -8.42 -14.91 4.53
N ARG A 53 -8.70 -15.22 5.80
CA ARG A 53 -10.04 -15.51 6.30
C ARG A 53 -10.99 -14.33 6.10
N ASN A 54 -10.55 -13.11 6.39
CA ASN A 54 -11.38 -11.93 6.15
C ASN A 54 -11.58 -11.67 4.65
N ARG A 55 -10.57 -11.94 3.82
CA ARG A 55 -10.67 -11.88 2.36
C ARG A 55 -11.63 -12.94 1.80
N LEU A 56 -11.78 -14.11 2.43
CA LEU A 56 -12.81 -15.09 2.04
C LEU A 56 -14.21 -14.51 2.15
N PHE A 57 -14.51 -13.76 3.23
CA PHE A 57 -15.80 -13.08 3.35
C PHE A 57 -15.98 -12.04 2.24
N LEU A 58 -14.93 -11.29 1.86
CA LEU A 58 -15.00 -10.39 0.71
C LEU A 58 -15.29 -11.13 -0.60
N ILE A 59 -14.61 -12.26 -0.87
CA ILE A 59 -14.88 -13.08 -2.06
C ILE A 59 -16.33 -13.57 -2.07
N GLU A 60 -16.83 -14.07 -0.93
CA GLU A 60 -18.20 -14.55 -0.78
C GLU A 60 -19.22 -13.43 -1.00
N ILE A 61 -19.01 -12.27 -0.38
CA ILE A 61 -19.87 -11.07 -0.55
C ILE A 61 -19.90 -10.64 -2.01
N CYS A 62 -18.74 -10.53 -2.67
CA CYS A 62 -18.66 -10.15 -4.08
C CYS A 62 -19.42 -11.15 -4.97
N TRP A 63 -19.23 -12.45 -4.73
CA TRP A 63 -19.91 -13.49 -5.48
C TRP A 63 -21.43 -13.46 -5.27
N LEU A 64 -21.90 -13.35 -4.03
CA LEU A 64 -23.33 -13.27 -3.71
C LEU A 64 -23.99 -12.03 -4.31
N LEU A 65 -23.33 -10.87 -4.23
CA LEU A 65 -23.83 -9.63 -4.86
C LEU A 65 -23.96 -9.78 -6.37
N ALA A 66 -22.91 -10.29 -7.04
CA ALA A 66 -22.93 -10.51 -8.48
C ALA A 66 -24.02 -11.51 -8.89
N ASP A 67 -24.17 -12.61 -8.16
CA ASP A 67 -25.14 -13.66 -8.46
C ASP A 67 -26.59 -13.19 -8.24
N ILE A 68 -26.89 -12.48 -7.14
CA ILE A 68 -28.22 -11.89 -6.90
C ILE A 68 -28.59 -10.92 -8.02
N LEU A 69 -27.68 -10.00 -8.37
CA LEU A 69 -27.93 -9.02 -9.43
C LEU A 69 -28.10 -9.70 -10.79
N HIS A 70 -27.25 -10.68 -11.13
CA HIS A 70 -27.30 -11.37 -12.42
C HIS A 70 -28.55 -12.25 -12.57
N LYS A 71 -28.92 -13.02 -11.54
CA LYS A 71 -30.14 -13.86 -11.55
C LYS A 71 -31.40 -13.02 -11.60
N SER A 72 -31.41 -11.86 -10.95
CA SER A 72 -32.58 -10.96 -10.96
C SER A 72 -32.93 -10.41 -12.34
N ARG A 73 -31.99 -10.43 -13.30
CA ARG A 73 -32.23 -10.12 -14.72
C ARG A 73 -32.93 -11.26 -15.47
N GLN A 74 -32.87 -12.49 -14.96
CA GLN A 74 -33.31 -13.72 -15.65
C GLN A 74 -34.55 -14.39 -15.03
N THR A 75 -34.83 -14.21 -13.74
CA THR A 75 -35.93 -14.91 -13.04
C THR A 75 -36.80 -14.00 -12.15
N ASP A 76 -38.01 -14.48 -11.84
CA ASP A 76 -38.97 -13.82 -10.93
C ASP A 76 -38.47 -13.77 -9.47
N PRO A 77 -38.82 -12.70 -8.71
CA PRO A 77 -38.18 -12.34 -7.42
C PRO A 77 -38.43 -13.29 -6.22
N GLY A 78 -38.98 -14.49 -6.45
CA GLY A 78 -39.38 -15.42 -5.38
C GLY A 78 -38.31 -16.36 -4.83
N GLN A 79 -37.12 -16.48 -5.45
CA GLN A 79 -36.12 -17.50 -5.11
C GLN A 79 -34.81 -17.00 -4.47
N SER A 80 -34.66 -15.70 -4.19
CA SER A 80 -33.38 -15.13 -3.71
C SER A 80 -33.22 -15.09 -2.17
N GLY A 81 -34.26 -15.44 -1.40
CA GLY A 81 -34.27 -15.25 0.05
C GLY A 81 -33.16 -15.95 0.84
N ASP A 82 -32.65 -17.08 0.35
CA ASP A 82 -31.53 -17.78 1.00
C ASP A 82 -30.17 -17.13 0.67
N GLN A 83 -30.04 -16.51 -0.49
CA GLN A 83 -28.83 -15.79 -0.91
C GLN A 83 -28.71 -14.45 -0.20
N GLU A 84 -29.84 -13.74 -0.01
CA GLU A 84 -29.91 -12.52 0.80
C GLU A 84 -29.50 -12.78 2.25
N LYS A 85 -29.94 -13.91 2.84
CA LYS A 85 -29.53 -14.33 4.18
C LYS A 85 -28.04 -14.67 4.23
N ALA A 86 -27.52 -15.38 3.23
CA ALA A 86 -26.09 -15.69 3.15
C ALA A 86 -25.25 -14.41 3.04
N LEU A 87 -25.67 -13.44 2.22
CA LEU A 87 -24.99 -12.16 2.03
C LEU A 87 -24.89 -11.39 3.35
N TRP A 88 -26.01 -11.27 4.06
CA TRP A 88 -26.00 -10.60 5.36
C TRP A 88 -25.13 -11.33 6.38
N THR A 89 -25.13 -12.67 6.37
CA THR A 89 -24.29 -13.48 7.25
C THR A 89 -22.80 -13.22 7.01
N ALA A 90 -22.38 -13.19 5.74
CA ALA A 90 -20.99 -12.90 5.36
C ALA A 90 -20.57 -11.47 5.76
N ILE A 91 -21.44 -10.47 5.56
CA ILE A 91 -21.19 -9.08 6.00
C ILE A 91 -21.06 -9.00 7.52
N LYS A 92 -21.92 -9.70 8.26
CA LYS A 92 -21.86 -9.74 9.73
C LYS A 92 -20.60 -10.42 10.22
N GLN A 93 -20.13 -11.46 9.54
CA GLN A 93 -18.84 -12.09 9.85
C GLN A 93 -17.67 -11.15 9.58
N LEU A 94 -17.70 -10.41 8.46
CA LEU A 94 -16.70 -9.39 8.15
C LEU A 94 -16.69 -8.25 9.17
N SER A 95 -17.83 -7.88 9.76
CA SER A 95 -17.87 -6.85 10.82
C SER A 95 -17.11 -7.21 12.11
N GLY A 96 -16.78 -8.50 12.30
CA GLY A 96 -15.86 -8.92 13.37
C GLY A 96 -14.40 -8.54 13.10
N CYS A 97 -14.07 -8.09 11.89
CA CYS A 97 -12.74 -7.61 11.52
C CYS A 97 -12.50 -6.19 12.08
N PRO A 98 -11.46 -5.94 12.89
CA PRO A 98 -11.25 -4.60 13.44
C PRO A 98 -10.80 -3.54 12.41
N GLN A 99 -10.43 -3.94 11.18
CA GLN A 99 -10.18 -3.03 10.05
C GLN A 99 -11.48 -2.69 9.29
N PHE A 100 -12.59 -3.34 9.61
CA PHE A 100 -13.87 -3.09 8.94
C PHE A 100 -14.39 -1.71 9.34
N ASP A 101 -14.44 -0.80 8.39
CA ASP A 101 -14.91 0.58 8.57
C ASP A 101 -16.43 0.73 8.37
N GLY A 102 -17.16 -0.40 8.27
CA GLY A 102 -18.57 -0.41 7.93
C GLY A 102 -18.86 -0.41 6.44
N THR A 103 -17.83 -0.37 5.58
CA THR A 103 -18.02 -0.23 4.13
C THR A 103 -17.25 -1.26 3.32
N ILE A 104 -17.77 -1.54 2.12
CA ILE A 104 -17.13 -2.38 1.11
C ILE A 104 -17.19 -1.64 -0.22
N SER A 105 -16.08 -1.61 -0.94
CA SER A 105 -15.97 -0.98 -2.25
C SER A 105 -15.38 -1.95 -3.26
N ILE A 106 -16.13 -2.22 -4.33
CA ILE A 106 -15.71 -3.01 -5.49
C ILE A 106 -15.50 -2.04 -6.65
N ARG A 107 -14.29 -1.92 -7.17
CA ARG A 107 -13.92 -0.90 -8.15
C ARG A 107 -13.16 -1.51 -9.32
N TYR A 108 -13.60 -1.20 -10.53
CA TYR A 108 -12.87 -1.47 -11.76
C TYR A 108 -11.65 -0.55 -11.84
N ARG A 109 -10.46 -1.15 -11.97
CA ARG A 109 -9.21 -0.42 -12.16
C ARG A 109 -8.96 -0.18 -13.65
N GLY A 110 -9.12 -1.21 -14.48
CA GLY A 110 -8.75 -1.17 -15.90
C GLY A 110 -7.25 -0.99 -16.12
N SER A 111 -6.45 -1.48 -15.18
CA SER A 111 -4.99 -1.46 -15.25
C SER A 111 -4.43 -2.68 -15.96
N GLY A 112 -5.17 -3.79 -16.03
CA GLY A 112 -4.75 -5.04 -16.69
C GLY A 112 -3.56 -5.71 -15.99
N PHE A 113 -3.11 -6.87 -16.49
CA PHE A 113 -1.84 -7.47 -16.08
C PHE A 113 -1.04 -7.94 -17.29
N PRO A 114 0.31 -7.91 -17.25
CA PRO A 114 1.14 -8.39 -18.33
C PRO A 114 0.79 -9.84 -18.72
N GLY A 115 0.48 -10.07 -20.01
CA GLY A 115 0.17 -11.40 -20.54
C GLY A 115 -1.27 -11.89 -20.33
N GLN A 116 -2.20 -11.01 -19.94
CA GLN A 116 -3.64 -11.35 -19.89
C GLN A 116 -4.34 -11.20 -21.24
N ASP A 117 -5.36 -12.03 -21.45
CA ASP A 117 -6.31 -11.86 -22.56
C ASP A 117 -7.20 -10.63 -22.34
N ALA A 118 -7.64 -9.99 -23.43
CA ALA A 118 -8.49 -8.78 -23.39
C ALA A 118 -9.78 -8.92 -22.53
N VAL A 119 -10.31 -10.14 -22.40
CA VAL A 119 -11.48 -10.44 -21.55
C VAL A 119 -11.16 -10.30 -20.05
N GLN A 120 -9.93 -10.59 -19.65
CA GLN A 120 -9.49 -10.43 -18.26
C GLN A 120 -9.19 -8.95 -17.92
N GLU A 121 -8.75 -8.14 -18.89
CA GLU A 121 -8.58 -6.69 -18.71
C GLU A 121 -9.91 -5.96 -18.42
N GLN A 122 -11.02 -6.42 -19.01
CA GLN A 122 -12.37 -5.92 -18.71
C GLN A 122 -12.88 -6.33 -17.32
N CYS A 123 -12.19 -7.28 -16.67
CA CYS A 123 -12.52 -7.83 -15.37
C CYS A 123 -11.48 -7.50 -14.29
N ASP A 124 -10.65 -6.47 -14.48
CA ASP A 124 -9.67 -6.00 -13.50
C ASP A 124 -10.34 -5.12 -12.43
N TYR A 125 -10.85 -5.79 -11.39
CA TYR A 125 -11.45 -5.15 -10.22
C TYR A 125 -10.59 -5.33 -8.97
N GLU A 126 -10.72 -4.36 -8.07
CA GLU A 126 -10.19 -4.37 -6.72
C GLU A 126 -11.35 -4.24 -5.73
N VAL A 127 -11.31 -5.09 -4.70
CA VAL A 127 -12.26 -5.10 -3.59
C VAL A 127 -11.54 -4.60 -2.36
N SER A 128 -12.14 -3.65 -1.67
CA SER A 128 -11.56 -2.99 -0.50
C SER A 128 -12.58 -2.85 0.62
N SER A 129 -12.11 -2.98 1.87
CA SER A 129 -12.86 -2.69 3.08
C SER A 129 -11.91 -2.24 4.18
N GLY A 130 -11.97 -0.95 4.58
CA GLY A 130 -10.90 -0.31 5.32
C GLY A 130 -9.55 -0.53 4.62
N ASN A 131 -8.57 -1.09 5.36
CA ASN A 131 -7.24 -1.41 4.82
C ASN A 131 -7.18 -2.79 4.13
N LEU A 132 -8.25 -3.59 4.18
CA LEU A 132 -8.24 -4.93 3.58
C LEU A 132 -8.42 -4.83 2.07
N LEU A 133 -7.42 -5.26 1.31
CA LEU A 133 -7.42 -5.29 -0.16
C LEU A 133 -7.51 -6.73 -0.71
N LEU A 134 -8.24 -6.88 -1.81
CA LEU A 134 -8.43 -8.14 -2.54
C LEU A 134 -8.55 -7.88 -4.04
N ASP A 135 -7.75 -8.59 -4.82
CA ASP A 135 -7.89 -8.69 -6.28
C ASP A 135 -7.58 -10.13 -6.76
N LEU A 136 -7.56 -10.35 -8.08
CA LEU A 136 -7.28 -11.67 -8.65
C LEU A 136 -5.88 -12.20 -8.31
N GLN A 137 -4.87 -11.33 -8.15
CA GLN A 137 -3.52 -11.76 -7.76
C GLN A 137 -3.50 -12.21 -6.30
N VAL A 138 -4.11 -11.43 -5.41
CA VAL A 138 -4.26 -11.79 -3.99
C VAL A 138 -5.02 -13.11 -3.86
N ALA A 139 -6.14 -13.28 -4.56
CA ALA A 139 -6.91 -14.52 -4.57
C ALA A 139 -6.07 -15.71 -5.11
N GLY A 140 -5.23 -15.49 -6.12
CA GLY A 140 -4.29 -16.49 -6.64
C GLY A 140 -3.25 -16.91 -5.60
N SER A 141 -2.69 -15.96 -4.85
CA SER A 141 -1.76 -16.25 -3.75
C SER A 141 -2.45 -16.99 -2.60
N MET A 142 -3.69 -16.61 -2.25
CA MET A 142 -4.51 -17.34 -1.28
C MET A 142 -4.74 -18.79 -1.71
N ALA A 143 -5.10 -19.00 -2.98
CA ALA A 143 -5.36 -20.34 -3.52
C ALA A 143 -4.14 -21.27 -3.44
N LYS A 144 -2.93 -20.72 -3.67
CA LYS A 144 -1.67 -21.47 -3.52
C LYS A 144 -1.40 -21.88 -2.06
N ARG A 145 -1.74 -21.03 -1.10
CA ARG A 145 -1.56 -21.29 0.34
C ARG A 145 -2.59 -22.24 0.91
N MET A 146 -3.86 -22.08 0.53
CA MET A 146 -5.00 -22.86 1.04
C MET A 146 -5.18 -24.20 0.31
N ALA A 147 -4.08 -24.89 0.01
CA ALA A 147 -4.05 -26.08 -0.86
C ALA A 147 -5.22 -27.05 -0.59
N GLY A 148 -5.98 -27.39 -1.64
CA GLY A 148 -7.20 -28.20 -1.56
C GLY A 148 -8.47 -27.41 -1.92
N ARG A 149 -9.64 -28.05 -1.84
CA ARG A 149 -10.94 -27.34 -1.87
C ARG A 149 -11.24 -26.82 -0.46
N PRO A 150 -11.70 -25.57 -0.30
CA PRO A 150 -12.19 -24.65 -1.33
C PRO A 150 -11.14 -23.71 -1.96
N GLY A 151 -9.88 -23.71 -1.51
CA GLY A 151 -8.84 -22.75 -1.91
C GLY A 151 -8.61 -22.64 -3.42
N SER A 152 -8.59 -23.76 -4.16
CA SER A 152 -8.34 -23.76 -5.61
C SER A 152 -9.44 -23.08 -6.44
N ALA A 153 -10.65 -22.90 -5.89
CA ALA A 153 -11.78 -22.32 -6.60
C ALA A 153 -11.87 -20.78 -6.47
N LEU A 154 -11.15 -20.20 -5.50
CA LEU A 154 -11.28 -18.78 -5.12
C LEU A 154 -11.03 -17.81 -6.29
N PRO A 155 -9.95 -17.94 -7.10
CA PRO A 155 -9.71 -17.01 -8.20
C PRO A 155 -10.81 -17.11 -9.27
N GLY A 156 -11.30 -18.33 -9.53
CA GLY A 156 -12.39 -18.57 -10.48
C GLY A 156 -13.73 -18.00 -10.01
N GLN A 157 -14.03 -18.13 -8.72
CA GLN A 157 -15.23 -17.56 -8.11
C GLN A 157 -15.21 -16.02 -8.17
N LEU A 158 -14.07 -15.41 -7.82
CA LEU A 158 -13.91 -13.96 -7.88
C LEU A 158 -13.99 -13.44 -9.31
N LEU A 159 -13.33 -14.11 -10.26
CA LEU A 159 -13.41 -13.77 -11.69
C LEU A 159 -14.84 -13.87 -12.24
N ALA A 160 -15.61 -14.87 -11.82
CA ALA A 160 -17.02 -14.99 -12.21
C ALA A 160 -17.85 -13.82 -11.68
N ALA A 161 -17.61 -13.38 -10.44
CA ALA A 161 -18.27 -12.20 -9.88
C ALA A 161 -17.93 -10.92 -10.67
N PHE A 162 -16.65 -10.71 -11.00
CA PHE A 162 -16.19 -9.56 -11.79
C PHE A 162 -16.80 -9.54 -13.20
N LYS A 163 -16.92 -10.70 -13.85
CA LYS A 163 -17.66 -10.83 -15.12
C LYS A 163 -19.13 -10.43 -14.96
N GLY A 164 -19.76 -10.82 -13.86
CA GLY A 164 -21.14 -10.43 -13.54
C GLY A 164 -21.32 -8.92 -13.40
N PHE A 165 -20.42 -8.25 -12.67
CA PHE A 165 -20.43 -6.79 -12.54
C PHE A 165 -20.18 -6.08 -13.89
N SER A 166 -19.17 -6.52 -14.65
CA SER A 166 -18.86 -5.97 -15.98
C SER A 166 -20.04 -6.10 -16.95
N ALA A 167 -20.73 -7.25 -16.97
CA ALA A 167 -21.91 -7.47 -17.82
C ALA A 167 -23.11 -6.58 -17.47
N LEU A 168 -23.16 -6.04 -16.25
CA LEU A 168 -24.16 -5.08 -15.79
C LEU A 168 -23.67 -3.62 -15.88
N GLY A 169 -22.47 -3.39 -16.42
CA GLY A 169 -21.85 -2.06 -16.47
C GLY A 169 -21.54 -1.47 -15.09
N ILE A 170 -21.37 -2.31 -14.07
CA ILE A 170 -20.99 -1.92 -12.70
C ILE A 170 -19.48 -1.79 -12.65
N ASN A 171 -18.97 -0.57 -12.80
CA ASN A 171 -17.54 -0.26 -12.66
C ASN A 171 -17.19 0.15 -11.23
N HIS A 172 -18.19 0.53 -10.44
CA HIS A 172 -18.03 0.73 -9.01
C HIS A 172 -19.31 0.33 -8.28
N LEU A 173 -19.15 -0.42 -7.21
CA LEU A 173 -20.21 -0.74 -6.25
C LEU A 173 -19.70 -0.42 -4.86
N HIS A 174 -20.37 0.50 -4.19
CA HIS A 174 -20.13 0.79 -2.79
C HIS A 174 -21.30 0.32 -1.94
N LEU A 175 -20.95 -0.34 -0.85
CA LEU A 175 -21.88 -0.86 0.15
C LEU A 175 -21.55 -0.18 1.48
N ASP A 176 -22.53 0.53 2.02
CA ASP A 176 -22.54 1.08 3.38
C ASP A 176 -23.41 0.17 4.25
N SER A 177 -22.75 -0.72 4.99
CA SER A 177 -23.42 -1.81 5.71
C SER A 177 -23.97 -1.36 7.06
N LYS A 178 -23.39 -0.30 7.65
CA LYS A 178 -23.67 0.21 9.01
C LYS A 178 -23.95 -0.90 10.03
N VAL A 179 -23.17 -1.99 10.01
CA VAL A 179 -23.52 -3.21 10.74
C VAL A 179 -23.78 -2.91 12.22
N GLY A 180 -25.04 -3.07 12.65
CA GLY A 180 -25.44 -2.78 14.04
C GLY A 180 -26.87 -3.16 14.40
N SER A 181 -27.84 -2.99 13.48
CA SER A 181 -29.27 -3.25 13.73
C SER A 181 -29.94 -4.09 12.63
N GLU A 182 -31.13 -4.65 12.92
CA GLU A 182 -31.98 -5.28 11.88
C GLU A 182 -32.55 -4.25 10.89
N GLU A 183 -32.57 -2.95 11.24
CA GLU A 183 -32.94 -1.88 10.31
C GLU A 183 -31.87 -1.71 9.22
N ASP A 184 -30.58 -1.85 9.58
CA ASP A 184 -29.47 -1.77 8.61
C ASP A 184 -29.53 -2.93 7.60
N LYS A 185 -29.86 -4.13 8.09
CA LYS A 185 -30.12 -5.30 7.24
C LYS A 185 -31.26 -5.04 6.26
N ALA A 186 -32.40 -4.56 6.76
CA ALA A 186 -33.56 -4.27 5.92
C ALA A 186 -33.21 -3.22 4.85
N SER A 187 -32.53 -2.14 5.25
CA SER A 187 -32.08 -1.07 4.36
C SER A 187 -31.15 -1.58 3.25
N LEU A 188 -30.21 -2.47 3.57
CA LEU A 188 -29.32 -3.08 2.59
C LEU A 188 -30.08 -3.96 1.59
N LEU A 189 -30.93 -4.86 2.10
CA LEU A 189 -31.69 -5.78 1.25
C LEU A 189 -32.71 -5.04 0.37
N ASP A 190 -33.36 -4.01 0.89
CA ASP A 190 -34.27 -3.16 0.11
C ASP A 190 -33.51 -2.39 -0.98
N SER A 191 -32.30 -1.91 -0.69
CA SER A 191 -31.42 -1.29 -1.70
C SER A 191 -31.03 -2.30 -2.78
N LEU A 192 -30.69 -3.55 -2.40
CA LEU A 192 -30.31 -4.60 -3.34
C LEU A 192 -31.46 -5.01 -4.25
N ARG A 193 -32.67 -5.20 -3.70
CA ARG A 193 -33.88 -5.49 -4.47
C ARG A 193 -34.25 -4.36 -5.41
N ALA A 194 -34.13 -3.11 -4.96
CA ALA A 194 -34.36 -1.94 -5.80
C ALA A 194 -33.35 -1.87 -6.96
N LEU A 195 -32.08 -2.21 -6.72
CA LEU A 195 -31.03 -2.27 -7.75
C LEU A 195 -31.26 -3.40 -8.75
N SER A 196 -31.62 -4.59 -8.27
CA SER A 196 -32.04 -5.72 -9.11
C SER A 196 -33.20 -5.33 -10.02
N ARG A 197 -34.20 -4.62 -9.49
CA ARG A 197 -35.33 -4.12 -10.26
C ARG A 197 -34.89 -3.11 -11.33
N TYR A 198 -34.02 -2.17 -10.98
CA TYR A 198 -33.47 -1.19 -11.94
C TYR A 198 -32.84 -1.90 -13.15
N TYR A 199 -31.96 -2.88 -12.94
CA TYR A 199 -31.28 -3.58 -14.03
C TYR A 199 -32.20 -4.46 -14.89
N ARG A 200 -33.37 -4.84 -14.36
CA ARG A 200 -34.41 -5.52 -15.14
C ARG A 200 -35.19 -4.55 -16.02
N GLU A 201 -35.44 -3.35 -15.52
CA GLU A 201 -36.34 -2.36 -16.14
C GLU A 201 -35.63 -1.38 -17.07
N VAL A 202 -34.33 -1.12 -16.87
CA VAL A 202 -33.58 -0.09 -17.63
C VAL A 202 -33.54 -0.32 -19.14
N ASP A 203 -33.51 -1.59 -19.56
CA ASP A 203 -33.50 -1.99 -20.98
C ASP A 203 -34.93 -2.06 -21.59
N GLN A 204 -35.98 -1.84 -20.79
CA GLN A 204 -37.38 -1.99 -21.21
C GLN A 204 -38.04 -0.62 -21.46
N PRO A 205 -38.43 -0.28 -22.70
CA PRO A 205 -39.00 1.03 -23.04
C PRO A 205 -40.28 1.38 -22.26
N GLU A 206 -41.10 0.36 -21.95
CA GLU A 206 -42.39 0.50 -21.26
C GLU A 206 -42.24 0.93 -19.79
N ASN A 207 -41.08 0.67 -19.19
CA ASN A 207 -40.80 0.98 -17.79
C ASN A 207 -40.05 2.30 -17.59
N SER A 208 -39.94 3.14 -18.64
CA SER A 208 -39.27 4.44 -18.58
C SER A 208 -39.83 5.36 -17.47
N ALA A 209 -41.10 5.20 -17.08
CA ALA A 209 -41.73 5.96 -15.98
C ALA A 209 -41.25 5.54 -14.58
N ALA A 210 -40.65 4.36 -14.43
CA ALA A 210 -40.11 3.85 -13.17
C ALA A 210 -38.65 4.28 -12.93
N ILE A 211 -37.93 4.65 -13.99
CA ILE A 211 -36.51 5.01 -13.97
C ILE A 211 -36.33 6.51 -13.81
N VAL A 212 -35.49 6.93 -12.85
CA VAL A 212 -35.12 8.34 -12.70
C VAL A 212 -33.88 8.63 -13.55
N ARG A 213 -33.93 9.74 -14.28
CA ARG A 213 -32.81 10.22 -15.10
C ARG A 213 -32.03 11.31 -14.37
N ASP A 214 -30.73 11.31 -14.58
CA ASP A 214 -29.83 12.33 -14.03
C ASP A 214 -29.91 13.66 -14.81
N GLU A 215 -29.06 14.60 -14.40
CA GLU A 215 -28.87 15.91 -15.03
C GLU A 215 -28.41 15.85 -16.51
N TYR A 216 -27.88 14.71 -16.97
CA TYR A 216 -27.47 14.47 -18.36
C TYR A 216 -28.53 13.68 -19.14
N ASN A 217 -29.72 13.48 -18.55
CA ASN A 217 -30.83 12.71 -19.09
C ASN A 217 -30.51 11.21 -19.29
N LEU A 218 -29.50 10.70 -18.57
CA LEU A 218 -29.14 9.28 -18.57
C LEU A 218 -29.88 8.55 -17.44
N ALA A 219 -30.20 7.27 -17.65
CA ALA A 219 -30.79 6.44 -16.61
C ALA A 219 -29.81 6.31 -15.43
N ASN A 220 -30.27 6.64 -14.21
CA ASN A 220 -29.40 6.69 -13.05
C ASN A 220 -29.86 5.70 -11.97
N PRO A 221 -29.04 4.67 -11.63
CA PRO A 221 -29.42 3.68 -10.63
C PRO A 221 -29.59 4.34 -9.25
N ASN A 222 -28.68 5.22 -8.84
CA ASN A 222 -28.67 5.79 -7.50
C ASN A 222 -29.91 6.67 -7.22
N LEU A 223 -30.33 7.50 -8.19
CA LEU A 223 -31.56 8.29 -8.09
C LEU A 223 -32.81 7.42 -8.12
N THR A 224 -32.80 6.31 -8.88
CA THR A 224 -33.91 5.35 -8.92
C THR A 224 -34.05 4.58 -7.61
N LEU A 225 -32.93 4.16 -7.02
CA LEU A 225 -32.88 3.57 -5.67
C LEU A 225 -33.39 4.57 -4.64
N LEU A 226 -32.97 5.84 -4.71
CA LEU A 226 -33.43 6.89 -3.81
C LEU A 226 -34.96 7.02 -3.83
N ALA A 227 -35.58 7.01 -5.01
CA ALA A 227 -37.03 7.04 -5.15
C ALA A 227 -37.69 5.83 -4.47
N THR A 228 -37.18 4.63 -4.77
CA THR A 228 -37.76 3.36 -4.33
C THR A 228 -37.67 3.18 -2.81
N ILE A 229 -36.49 3.40 -2.22
CA ILE A 229 -36.22 3.23 -0.78
C ILE A 229 -37.03 4.21 0.06
N ASN A 230 -37.30 5.40 -0.47
CA ASN A 230 -38.10 6.41 0.23
C ASN A 230 -39.60 6.32 -0.07
N GLY A 231 -40.04 5.35 -0.89
CA GLY A 231 -41.44 5.23 -1.29
C GLY A 231 -41.97 6.44 -2.07
N VAL A 232 -41.07 7.19 -2.72
CA VAL A 232 -41.39 8.40 -3.47
C VAL A 232 -41.56 8.06 -4.95
N LYS A 233 -42.55 8.66 -5.61
CA LYS A 233 -42.75 8.46 -7.05
C LYS A 233 -41.51 8.94 -7.83
N PRO A 234 -41.02 8.19 -8.84
CA PRO A 234 -39.87 8.61 -9.67
C PRO A 234 -40.00 10.02 -10.23
N ALA A 235 -41.21 10.43 -10.65
CA ALA A 235 -41.49 11.78 -11.11
C ALA A 235 -41.21 12.89 -10.09
N ALA A 236 -41.35 12.63 -8.78
CA ALA A 236 -41.01 13.61 -7.75
C ALA A 236 -39.50 13.74 -7.56
N VAL A 237 -38.74 12.65 -7.66
CA VAL A 237 -37.27 12.70 -7.67
C VAL A 237 -36.77 13.36 -8.96
N GLN A 238 -37.43 13.14 -10.10
CA GLN A 238 -37.11 13.83 -11.35
C GLN A 238 -37.31 15.35 -11.24
N LYS A 239 -38.36 15.80 -10.53
CA LYS A 239 -38.53 17.24 -10.22
C LYS A 239 -37.41 17.77 -9.35
N LEU A 240 -36.99 17.00 -8.34
CA LEU A 240 -35.85 17.37 -7.49
C LEU A 240 -34.57 17.53 -8.32
N VAL A 241 -34.34 16.64 -9.30
CA VAL A 241 -33.23 16.77 -10.25
C VAL A 241 -33.32 18.06 -11.05
N ALA A 242 -34.49 18.38 -11.59
CA ALA A 242 -34.71 19.60 -12.36
C ALA A 242 -34.53 20.88 -11.53
N GLU A 243 -34.80 20.85 -10.22
CA GLU A 243 -34.60 21.98 -9.31
C GLU A 243 -33.14 22.16 -8.88
N ILE A 244 -32.43 21.06 -8.61
CA ILE A 244 -31.04 21.09 -8.09
C ILE A 244 -30.02 21.26 -9.21
N ALA A 245 -30.23 20.67 -10.40
CA ALA A 245 -29.28 20.73 -11.50
C ALA A 245 -28.88 22.17 -11.88
N PRO A 246 -29.79 23.16 -12.01
CA PRO A 246 -29.41 24.56 -12.26
C PRO A 246 -28.55 25.16 -11.14
N MET A 247 -28.69 24.70 -9.89
CA MET A 247 -27.86 25.18 -8.78
C MET A 247 -26.42 24.61 -8.82
N LEU A 248 -26.20 23.52 -9.56
CA LEU A 248 -24.89 22.88 -9.75
C LEU A 248 -24.20 23.32 -11.04
N PHE A 249 -24.98 23.44 -12.12
CA PHE A 249 -24.48 23.59 -13.50
C PHE A 249 -24.95 24.87 -14.19
N GLY A 250 -25.88 25.60 -13.59
CA GLY A 250 -26.44 26.81 -14.18
C GLY A 250 -25.50 28.02 -14.13
N PRO A 251 -25.90 29.13 -14.77
CA PRO A 251 -25.09 30.36 -14.83
C PRO A 251 -24.85 30.99 -13.45
N GLU A 252 -25.73 30.74 -12.48
CA GLU A 252 -25.62 31.16 -11.08
C GLU A 252 -25.45 29.94 -10.15
N ALA A 253 -24.53 29.04 -10.49
CA ALA A 253 -24.25 27.87 -9.66
C ALA A 253 -23.86 28.27 -8.22
N LYS A 254 -24.42 27.57 -7.23
CA LYS A 254 -24.14 27.83 -5.81
C LYS A 254 -22.77 27.31 -5.45
N GLU A 255 -21.89 28.19 -4.96
CA GLU A 255 -20.54 27.80 -4.55
C GLU A 255 -20.53 26.69 -3.49
N ALA A 256 -21.51 26.68 -2.58
CA ALA A 256 -21.67 25.63 -1.57
C ALA A 256 -21.87 24.22 -2.16
N LEU A 257 -22.25 24.11 -3.43
CA LEU A 257 -22.45 22.84 -4.13
C LEU A 257 -21.28 22.47 -5.07
N ALA A 258 -20.23 23.31 -5.16
CA ALA A 258 -19.12 23.12 -6.08
C ALA A 258 -18.35 21.79 -5.86
N SER A 259 -18.37 21.26 -4.64
CA SER A 259 -17.69 20.01 -4.27
C SER A 259 -18.45 18.73 -4.63
N PHE A 260 -19.66 18.83 -5.18
CA PHE A 260 -20.48 17.65 -5.51
C PHE A 260 -20.49 17.39 -7.02
N PRO A 261 -20.08 16.20 -7.49
CA PRO A 261 -19.98 15.96 -8.92
C PRO A 261 -21.34 15.78 -9.60
N THR A 262 -22.36 15.31 -8.89
CA THR A 262 -23.70 15.06 -9.46
C THR A 262 -24.83 15.57 -8.58
N VAL A 263 -26.04 15.64 -9.13
CA VAL A 263 -27.26 15.93 -8.37
C VAL A 263 -27.45 14.92 -7.23
N PHE A 264 -27.24 13.63 -7.48
CA PHE A 264 -27.38 12.59 -6.44
C PHE A 264 -26.50 12.89 -5.22
N ASN A 265 -25.24 13.29 -5.45
CA ASN A 265 -24.33 13.65 -4.36
C ASN A 265 -24.79 14.94 -3.64
N ALA A 266 -25.32 15.92 -4.38
CA ALA A 266 -25.72 17.22 -3.85
C ALA A 266 -27.03 17.22 -3.05
N ILE A 267 -27.96 16.27 -3.30
CA ILE A 267 -29.24 16.18 -2.56
C ILE A 267 -29.03 16.17 -1.05
N PHE A 268 -28.01 15.45 -0.58
CA PHE A 268 -27.72 15.32 0.85
C PHE A 268 -26.93 16.50 1.45
N ALA A 269 -26.56 17.49 0.64
CA ALA A 269 -26.00 18.76 1.13
C ALA A 269 -27.07 19.65 1.77
N PHE A 270 -28.34 19.45 1.44
CA PHE A 270 -29.45 20.21 1.99
C PHE A 270 -29.94 19.59 3.31
N PRO A 271 -29.86 20.30 4.46
CA PRO A 271 -30.20 19.73 5.77
C PRO A 271 -31.63 19.18 5.85
N LYS A 272 -32.59 19.86 5.21
CA LYS A 272 -34.01 19.42 5.16
C LYS A 272 -34.16 18.10 4.41
N LEU A 273 -33.52 17.96 3.25
CA LEU A 273 -33.59 16.73 2.45
C LEU A 273 -32.84 15.59 3.14
N LYS A 274 -31.67 15.88 3.72
CA LYS A 274 -30.89 14.90 4.50
C LYS A 274 -31.68 14.36 5.71
N ALA A 275 -32.55 15.17 6.32
CA ALA A 275 -33.40 14.73 7.43
C ALA A 275 -34.63 13.93 6.98
N GLN A 276 -35.09 14.10 5.74
CA GLN A 276 -36.33 13.48 5.22
C GLN A 276 -36.08 12.26 4.33
N LEU A 277 -34.92 12.20 3.67
CA LEU A 277 -34.58 11.14 2.73
C LEU A 277 -33.58 10.17 3.36
N LYS A 278 -33.91 8.89 3.32
CA LYS A 278 -32.98 7.79 3.58
C LYS A 278 -32.05 7.64 2.38
N LYS A 279 -30.75 7.74 2.63
CA LYS A 279 -29.72 7.46 1.61
C LYS A 279 -29.65 5.95 1.35
N PRO A 280 -29.61 5.50 0.08
CA PRO A 280 -29.43 4.09 -0.24
C PRO A 280 -28.17 3.50 0.41
N ALA A 281 -28.24 2.25 0.87
CA ALA A 281 -27.09 1.53 1.41
C ALA A 281 -26.13 1.05 0.30
N LEU A 282 -26.63 0.94 -0.94
CA LEU A 282 -25.83 0.63 -2.12
C LEU A 282 -25.75 1.84 -3.04
N GLU A 283 -24.55 2.12 -3.53
CA GLU A 283 -24.29 3.11 -4.57
C GLU A 283 -23.54 2.46 -5.71
N VAL A 284 -24.00 2.67 -6.94
CA VAL A 284 -23.41 2.09 -8.16
C VAL A 284 -22.89 3.20 -9.05
N ASN A 285 -21.67 3.04 -9.56
CA ASN A 285 -21.01 4.00 -10.45
C ASN A 285 -21.07 5.45 -9.91
N ASN A 286 -21.06 5.62 -8.58
CA ASN A 286 -21.05 6.96 -8.00
C ASN A 286 -19.70 7.59 -8.29
N ILE A 287 -19.71 8.59 -9.15
CA ILE A 287 -18.50 9.16 -9.69
C ILE A 287 -17.61 9.84 -8.66
N GLN A 288 -18.18 10.31 -7.55
CA GLN A 288 -17.42 10.86 -6.43
C GLN A 288 -16.44 9.82 -5.85
N ARG A 289 -16.70 8.54 -6.06
CA ARG A 289 -15.94 7.41 -5.52
C ARG A 289 -15.12 6.67 -6.59
N LEU A 290 -15.21 7.08 -7.86
CA LEU A 290 -14.53 6.42 -8.98
C LEU A 290 -13.05 6.82 -9.12
N MET A 291 -12.62 7.94 -8.55
CA MET A 291 -11.21 8.37 -8.63
C MET A 291 -10.33 7.62 -7.61
N PRO A 292 -9.29 6.87 -8.06
CA PRO A 292 -8.40 6.14 -7.16
C PRO A 292 -7.38 7.02 -6.40
N GLY A 293 -7.02 6.57 -5.18
CA GLY A 293 -5.85 7.07 -4.45
C GLY A 293 -6.08 8.21 -3.45
N GLN A 294 -7.30 8.49 -2.99
CA GLN A 294 -7.52 9.60 -2.05
C GLN A 294 -8.43 9.22 -0.86
N SER A 295 -7.77 8.99 0.28
CA SER A 295 -8.36 8.88 1.62
C SER A 295 -8.01 10.16 2.38
N GLY A 296 -8.72 11.27 2.15
CA GLY A 296 -8.43 12.51 2.88
C GLY A 296 -9.25 13.72 2.48
N ALA A 297 -9.61 14.52 3.48
CA ALA A 297 -10.42 15.74 3.41
C ALA A 297 -9.70 16.95 2.74
N ARG A 298 -9.03 16.75 1.60
CA ARG A 298 -8.62 17.87 0.72
C ARG A 298 -9.81 18.35 -0.11
N ASP A 299 -9.70 19.57 -0.64
CA ASP A 299 -10.77 20.27 -1.35
C ASP A 299 -11.34 19.45 -2.54
N ASN A 300 -12.48 18.78 -2.33
CA ASN A 300 -13.17 17.94 -3.32
C ASN A 300 -13.68 18.71 -4.55
N ARG A 301 -13.53 20.04 -4.61
CA ARG A 301 -13.95 20.88 -5.74
C ARG A 301 -13.24 20.51 -7.04
N GLY A 302 -11.91 20.32 -7.00
CA GLY A 302 -11.11 19.96 -8.19
C GLY A 302 -11.55 18.62 -8.77
N GLN A 303 -11.70 17.61 -7.91
CA GLN A 303 -12.21 16.29 -8.30
C GLN A 303 -13.62 16.36 -8.88
N ALA A 304 -14.54 17.06 -8.20
CA ALA A 304 -15.91 17.19 -8.66
C ALA A 304 -15.97 17.82 -10.07
N MET A 305 -15.10 18.80 -10.33
CA MET A 305 -14.96 19.43 -11.64
C MET A 305 -14.46 18.44 -12.71
N LEU A 306 -13.42 17.65 -12.43
CA LEU A 306 -12.95 16.59 -13.35
C LEU A 306 -14.01 15.53 -13.60
N SER A 307 -14.73 15.08 -12.56
CA SER A 307 -15.83 14.12 -12.67
C SER A 307 -16.96 14.62 -13.55
N ARG A 308 -17.40 15.86 -13.38
CA ARG A 308 -18.45 16.48 -14.23
C ARG A 308 -18.03 16.51 -15.69
N MET A 309 -16.77 16.89 -15.95
CA MET A 309 -16.22 16.91 -17.31
C MET A 309 -16.19 15.50 -17.93
N ALA A 310 -15.81 14.49 -17.16
CA ALA A 310 -15.79 13.11 -17.61
C ALA A 310 -17.19 12.61 -17.98
N ILE A 311 -18.22 12.86 -17.15
CA ILE A 311 -19.60 12.48 -17.49
C ILE A 311 -20.09 13.22 -18.72
N ALA A 312 -19.90 14.54 -18.79
CA ALA A 312 -20.36 15.34 -19.91
C ALA A 312 -19.76 14.87 -21.26
N SER A 313 -18.56 14.30 -21.24
CA SER A 313 -17.82 13.91 -22.45
C SER A 313 -17.85 12.42 -22.79
N TYR A 314 -18.16 11.56 -21.82
CA TYR A 314 -18.04 10.10 -21.91
C TYR A 314 -19.17 9.33 -21.21
N GLY A 315 -20.19 10.01 -20.68
CA GLY A 315 -21.24 9.45 -19.82
C GLY A 315 -22.08 8.31 -20.42
N GLU A 316 -22.07 8.16 -21.75
CA GLU A 316 -22.72 7.04 -22.45
C GLU A 316 -22.12 5.68 -22.07
N SER A 317 -20.84 5.64 -21.66
CA SER A 317 -20.15 4.44 -21.21
C SER A 317 -19.58 4.63 -19.81
N PRO A 318 -20.20 4.04 -18.77
CA PRO A 318 -19.68 4.09 -17.39
C PRO A 318 -18.25 3.54 -17.27
N GLN A 319 -17.89 2.57 -18.11
CA GLN A 319 -16.54 2.02 -18.15
C GLN A 319 -15.56 3.06 -18.70
N GLN A 320 -15.91 3.74 -19.78
CA GLN A 320 -15.06 4.79 -20.34
C GLN A 320 -14.89 5.96 -19.36
N VAL A 321 -15.95 6.34 -18.64
CA VAL A 321 -15.85 7.33 -17.55
C VAL A 321 -14.85 6.87 -16.48
N ALA A 322 -14.95 5.63 -16.01
CA ALA A 322 -14.02 5.09 -15.02
C ALA A 322 -12.57 5.08 -15.52
N GLU A 323 -12.33 4.64 -16.77
CA GLU A 323 -11.00 4.61 -17.37
C GLU A 323 -10.40 6.02 -17.53
N VAL A 324 -11.21 6.99 -17.98
CA VAL A 324 -10.81 8.39 -18.12
C VAL A 324 -10.48 8.99 -16.76
N LEU A 325 -11.32 8.79 -15.74
CA LEU A 325 -11.08 9.31 -14.39
C LEU A 325 -9.81 8.73 -13.78
N ALA A 326 -9.59 7.43 -13.93
CA ALA A 326 -8.35 6.82 -13.50
C ALA A 326 -7.14 7.43 -14.24
N SER A 327 -7.29 7.77 -15.53
CA SER A 327 -6.22 8.40 -16.34
C SER A 327 -5.90 9.84 -15.95
N VAL A 328 -6.84 10.58 -15.36
CA VAL A 328 -6.65 11.95 -14.86
C VAL A 328 -6.54 12.03 -13.32
N SER A 329 -6.38 10.88 -12.67
CA SER A 329 -6.14 10.75 -11.24
C SER A 329 -4.72 10.25 -11.00
N SER A 330 -4.10 10.64 -9.87
CA SER A 330 -2.77 10.14 -9.53
C SER A 330 -2.76 8.63 -9.32
N GLY A 331 -3.74 8.09 -8.58
CA GLY A 331 -3.82 6.66 -8.26
C GLY A 331 -3.91 5.72 -9.47
N GLY A 332 -4.34 6.20 -10.64
CA GLY A 332 -4.44 5.39 -11.85
C GLY A 332 -3.10 4.95 -12.47
N TYR A 333 -1.97 5.45 -11.96
CA TYR A 333 -0.62 5.16 -12.44
C TYR A 333 0.17 4.21 -11.52
N GLN A 334 -0.42 3.79 -10.38
CA GLN A 334 0.23 2.88 -9.45
C GLN A 334 0.36 1.47 -10.04
N ASN A 335 1.53 0.84 -9.90
CA ASN A 335 1.83 -0.52 -10.40
C ASN A 335 1.52 -0.73 -11.89
N ILE A 336 1.61 0.34 -12.69
CA ILE A 336 1.28 0.32 -14.12
C ILE A 336 2.40 -0.35 -14.94
N TYR A 337 2.04 -0.97 -16.07
CA TYR A 337 2.98 -1.46 -17.09
C TYR A 337 2.83 -0.68 -18.40
N MET A 338 3.74 -0.92 -19.34
CA MET A 338 3.86 -0.10 -20.56
C MET A 338 2.56 0.01 -21.38
N GLY A 339 1.89 -1.12 -21.66
CA GLY A 339 0.64 -1.12 -22.44
C GLY A 339 -0.48 -0.28 -21.79
N THR A 340 -0.64 -0.40 -20.46
CA THR A 340 -1.64 0.38 -19.72
C THR A 340 -1.24 1.84 -19.61
N LEU A 341 0.05 2.14 -19.39
CA LEU A 341 0.55 3.51 -19.37
C LEU A 341 0.22 4.22 -20.70
N GLN A 342 0.35 3.50 -21.82
CA GLN A 342 -0.04 3.99 -23.13
C GLN A 342 -1.54 4.29 -23.24
N LYS A 343 -2.39 3.34 -22.82
CA LYS A 343 -3.84 3.55 -22.80
C LYS A 343 -4.23 4.76 -21.94
N ARG A 344 -3.66 4.89 -20.73
CA ARG A 344 -3.93 5.99 -19.79
C ARG A 344 -3.59 7.35 -20.38
N LEU A 345 -2.38 7.52 -20.89
CA LEU A 345 -1.92 8.81 -21.40
C LEU A 345 -2.64 9.21 -22.69
N THR A 346 -3.12 8.24 -23.47
CA THR A 346 -4.02 8.49 -24.61
C THR A 346 -5.38 9.02 -24.13
N LEU A 347 -6.02 8.34 -23.18
CA LEU A 347 -7.30 8.78 -22.61
C LEU A 347 -7.19 10.15 -21.91
N ALA A 348 -6.09 10.40 -21.20
CA ALA A 348 -5.81 11.68 -20.59
C ALA A 348 -5.61 12.78 -21.65
N SER A 349 -4.94 12.48 -22.77
CA SER A 349 -4.78 13.42 -23.88
C SER A 349 -6.11 13.78 -24.52
N ASP A 350 -6.97 12.78 -24.77
CA ASP A 350 -8.32 12.98 -25.29
C ASP A 350 -9.17 13.82 -24.33
N PHE A 351 -9.08 13.55 -23.02
CA PHE A 351 -9.77 14.33 -21.99
C PHE A 351 -9.34 15.80 -22.00
N LEU A 352 -8.02 16.08 -22.02
CA LEU A 352 -7.50 17.44 -22.08
C LEU A 352 -7.93 18.16 -23.36
N ASN A 353 -7.94 17.47 -24.50
CA ASN A 353 -8.42 18.04 -25.77
C ASN A 353 -9.90 18.39 -25.71
N LYS A 354 -10.76 17.50 -25.20
CA LYS A 354 -12.20 17.78 -25.03
C LYS A 354 -12.44 18.92 -24.03
N SER A 355 -11.61 19.04 -22.99
CA SER A 355 -11.79 20.06 -21.94
C SER A 355 -11.66 21.50 -22.44
N LYS A 356 -11.04 21.72 -23.61
CA LYS A 356 -10.93 23.05 -24.26
C LYS A 356 -12.30 23.68 -24.54
N ASN A 357 -13.33 22.86 -24.74
CA ASN A 357 -14.70 23.30 -25.01
C ASN A 357 -15.57 23.41 -23.75
N SER A 358 -15.00 23.21 -22.56
CA SER A 358 -15.73 23.29 -21.30
C SER A 358 -15.92 24.74 -20.82
N PRO A 359 -16.82 25.02 -19.86
CA PRO A 359 -17.03 26.38 -19.34
C PRO A 359 -15.81 26.97 -18.60
N GLN A 360 -14.93 26.14 -18.05
CA GLN A 360 -13.75 26.54 -17.28
C GLN A 360 -12.51 25.74 -17.70
N PRO A 361 -12.04 25.88 -18.95
CA PRO A 361 -11.03 25.00 -19.54
C PRO A 361 -9.70 25.07 -18.77
N GLY A 362 -9.27 26.27 -18.36
CA GLY A 362 -8.00 26.47 -17.64
C GLY A 362 -7.95 25.71 -16.32
N LYS A 363 -9.00 25.81 -15.48
CA LYS A 363 -9.04 25.11 -14.18
C LYS A 363 -9.10 23.60 -14.34
N ILE A 364 -9.87 23.09 -15.29
CA ILE A 364 -9.97 21.64 -15.57
C ILE A 364 -8.62 21.09 -16.01
N GLN A 365 -7.93 21.78 -16.92
CA GLN A 365 -6.63 21.33 -17.40
C GLN A 365 -5.57 21.40 -16.30
N GLU A 366 -5.55 22.46 -15.50
CA GLU A 366 -4.62 22.61 -14.38
C GLU A 366 -4.77 21.46 -13.36
N GLU A 367 -5.99 21.18 -12.92
CA GLU A 367 -6.26 20.09 -11.96
C GLU A 367 -5.93 18.71 -12.56
N ALA A 368 -6.32 18.45 -13.81
CA ALA A 368 -6.01 17.18 -14.48
C ALA A 368 -4.49 16.98 -14.65
N LEU A 369 -3.77 18.01 -15.11
CA LEU A 369 -2.32 17.95 -15.29
C LEU A 369 -1.60 17.78 -13.95
N HIS A 370 -2.05 18.43 -12.89
CA HIS A 370 -1.52 18.25 -11.55
C HIS A 370 -1.63 16.79 -11.09
N ASN A 371 -2.81 16.19 -11.26
CA ASN A 371 -3.06 14.80 -10.90
C ASN A 371 -2.28 13.80 -11.77
N ILE A 372 -2.15 14.07 -13.07
CA ILE A 372 -1.32 13.28 -14.00
C ILE A 372 0.16 13.35 -13.61
N GLU A 373 0.68 14.55 -13.30
CA GLU A 373 2.08 14.72 -12.86
C GLU A 373 2.36 13.92 -11.57
N ALA A 374 1.47 14.01 -10.58
CA ALA A 374 1.57 13.22 -9.35
C ALA A 374 1.45 11.71 -9.61
N GLY A 375 0.65 11.29 -10.60
CA GLY A 375 0.54 9.90 -11.04
C GLY A 375 1.83 9.39 -11.69
N LEU A 376 2.37 10.15 -12.63
CA LEU A 376 3.62 9.84 -13.33
C LEU A 376 4.80 9.72 -12.36
N GLU A 377 4.83 10.47 -11.28
CA GLU A 377 5.87 10.32 -10.25
C GLU A 377 5.98 8.89 -9.67
N MET A 378 4.87 8.13 -9.64
CA MET A 378 4.82 6.75 -9.14
C MET A 378 5.26 5.69 -10.17
N VAL A 379 5.48 6.09 -11.43
CA VAL A 379 5.85 5.16 -12.51
C VAL A 379 7.33 4.77 -12.39
N PRO A 380 7.68 3.47 -12.47
CA PRO A 380 9.08 3.03 -12.41
C PRO A 380 9.96 3.61 -13.52
N ASP A 381 11.20 3.97 -13.17
CA ASP A 381 12.20 4.54 -14.11
C ASP A 381 12.45 3.65 -15.34
N ALA A 382 12.40 2.33 -15.19
CA ALA A 382 12.55 1.36 -16.29
C ALA A 382 11.48 1.51 -17.38
N LEU A 383 10.27 1.97 -17.04
CA LEU A 383 9.24 2.26 -18.04
C LEU A 383 9.61 3.55 -18.80
N TYR A 384 10.14 4.57 -18.13
CA TYR A 384 10.60 5.77 -18.82
C TYR A 384 11.77 5.53 -19.77
N GLU A 385 12.68 4.62 -19.42
CA GLU A 385 13.81 4.24 -20.26
C GLU A 385 13.39 3.50 -21.53
N SER A 386 12.29 2.73 -21.44
CA SER A 386 11.73 1.98 -22.59
C SER A 386 10.75 2.78 -23.44
N LEU A 387 10.40 4.00 -23.06
CA LEU A 387 9.54 4.88 -23.84
C LEU A 387 10.31 5.54 -25.00
N ASP A 388 9.89 5.28 -26.23
CA ASP A 388 10.28 6.09 -27.39
C ASP A 388 9.36 7.32 -27.50
N ILE A 389 9.82 8.44 -26.93
CA ILE A 389 9.10 9.72 -26.98
C ILE A 389 9.50 10.42 -28.30
N PHE A 390 8.65 10.31 -29.33
CA PHE A 390 8.80 11.09 -30.55
C PHE A 390 8.01 12.40 -30.42
N GLY A 391 8.72 13.53 -30.35
CA GLY A 391 8.10 14.84 -30.52
C GLY A 391 7.80 15.07 -32.00
N SER A 392 6.72 15.79 -32.30
CA SER A 392 6.49 16.24 -33.68
C SER A 392 7.72 17.01 -34.16
N ARG A 393 8.34 16.54 -35.25
CA ARG A 393 9.56 17.03 -35.92
C ARG A 393 10.89 16.57 -35.30
N ASP A 394 11.33 15.38 -35.70
CA ASP A 394 12.72 15.15 -36.07
C ASP A 394 12.74 14.22 -37.30
N GLU A 395 12.90 14.80 -38.50
CA GLU A 395 12.98 14.07 -39.78
C GLU A 395 14.40 13.52 -40.06
N SER A 396 15.25 13.36 -39.04
CA SER A 396 16.62 12.92 -39.26
C SER A 396 17.11 11.89 -38.25
N ALA A 397 16.84 10.59 -38.50
CA ALA A 397 17.78 9.51 -38.17
C ALA A 397 17.39 8.14 -38.76
N SER A 398 18.30 7.63 -39.62
CA SER A 398 18.82 6.26 -39.79
C SER A 398 17.89 5.02 -39.79
N GLU A 399 17.94 4.30 -40.91
CA GLU A 399 17.19 3.09 -41.30
C GLU A 399 17.58 1.75 -40.61
N THR A 400 18.08 1.73 -39.38
CA THR A 400 18.56 0.45 -38.80
C THR A 400 18.08 0.19 -37.36
N ALA A 401 16.82 -0.24 -37.22
CA ALA A 401 16.34 -1.19 -36.20
C ALA A 401 14.85 -1.56 -36.47
N PRO A 402 14.46 -2.85 -36.42
CA PRO A 402 13.06 -3.26 -36.53
C PRO A 402 12.43 -3.37 -35.13
N LEU A 403 12.10 -2.23 -34.53
CA LEU A 403 11.11 -2.17 -33.46
C LEU A 403 9.92 -1.35 -33.98
N PRO A 404 8.67 -1.68 -33.61
CA PRO A 404 7.52 -1.03 -34.20
C PRO A 404 7.57 0.46 -33.85
N ARG A 405 7.57 1.32 -34.88
CA ARG A 405 7.47 2.77 -34.74
C ARG A 405 6.07 3.09 -34.23
N HIS A 406 5.97 3.64 -33.02
CA HIS A 406 4.67 4.00 -32.43
C HIS A 406 4.47 5.52 -32.50
N ASP A 407 3.68 5.98 -33.48
CA ASP A 407 3.24 7.38 -33.59
C ASP A 407 2.20 7.68 -32.50
N TRP A 408 2.65 8.26 -31.38
CA TRP A 408 1.77 8.59 -30.27
C TRP A 408 1.38 10.07 -30.28
N ALA A 409 0.17 10.37 -30.75
CA ALA A 409 -0.36 11.74 -30.75
C ALA A 409 -0.81 12.17 -29.34
N LEU A 410 0.14 12.54 -28.49
CA LEU A 410 -0.12 13.01 -27.12
C LEU A 410 -0.44 14.51 -27.06
N HIS A 411 -1.21 14.90 -26.05
CA HIS A 411 -1.39 16.32 -25.71
C HIS A 411 -0.03 16.95 -25.35
N GLN A 412 0.26 18.15 -25.84
CA GLN A 412 1.56 18.81 -25.68
C GLN A 412 2.02 18.91 -24.21
N GLU A 413 1.11 19.21 -23.29
CA GLU A 413 1.43 19.27 -21.85
C GLU A 413 1.77 17.90 -21.25
N ILE A 414 1.06 16.83 -21.66
CA ILE A 414 1.39 15.46 -21.24
C ILE A 414 2.73 15.04 -21.83
N PHE A 415 2.99 15.38 -23.09
CA PHE A 415 4.28 15.16 -23.73
C PHE A 415 5.41 15.87 -22.98
N SER A 416 5.19 17.12 -22.54
CA SER A 416 6.12 17.89 -21.72
C SER A 416 6.40 17.20 -20.38
N LEU A 417 5.36 16.72 -19.69
CA LEU A 417 5.51 15.93 -18.46
C LEU A 417 6.31 14.64 -18.70
N LEU A 418 5.98 13.86 -19.73
CA LEU A 418 6.72 12.63 -20.04
C LEU A 418 8.18 12.91 -20.41
N SER A 419 8.44 13.98 -21.16
CA SER A 419 9.79 14.42 -21.48
C SER A 419 10.56 14.80 -20.21
N PHE A 420 9.90 15.50 -19.27
CA PHE A 420 10.45 15.80 -17.96
C PHE A 420 10.79 14.53 -17.17
N PHE A 421 9.86 13.57 -17.03
CA PHE A 421 10.10 12.33 -16.27
C PHE A 421 11.12 11.41 -16.94
N LYS A 422 11.13 11.31 -18.27
CA LYS A 422 12.18 10.59 -19.02
C LYS A 422 13.54 11.21 -18.78
N ARG A 423 13.63 12.54 -18.83
CA ARG A 423 14.88 13.25 -18.52
C ARG A 423 15.27 13.12 -17.05
N ARG A 424 14.30 13.12 -16.12
CA ARG A 424 14.53 12.86 -14.69
C ARG A 424 15.17 11.49 -14.50
N SER A 425 14.68 10.45 -15.19
CA SER A 425 15.28 9.11 -15.19
C SER A 425 16.73 9.13 -15.70
N VAL A 426 16.98 9.79 -16.85
CA VAL A 426 18.34 9.98 -17.37
C VAL A 426 19.25 10.73 -16.38
N ILE A 427 18.73 11.75 -15.69
CA ILE A 427 19.50 12.50 -14.67
C ILE A 427 19.81 11.62 -13.46
N LYS A 428 18.89 10.75 -13.02
CA LYS A 428 19.21 9.76 -11.97
C LYS A 428 20.39 8.89 -12.41
N GLN A 429 20.39 8.46 -13.66
CA GLN A 429 21.49 7.69 -14.21
C GLN A 429 22.79 8.52 -14.26
N LYS A 430 22.74 9.77 -14.73
CA LYS A 430 23.87 10.71 -14.68
C LYS A 430 24.40 10.89 -13.25
N MET A 431 23.53 11.05 -12.26
CA MET A 431 23.91 11.19 -10.85
C MET A 431 24.60 9.93 -10.32
N ARG A 432 24.10 8.74 -10.67
CA ARG A 432 24.76 7.47 -10.35
C ARG A 432 26.13 7.35 -11.03
N ASP A 433 26.23 7.81 -12.28
CA ASP A 433 27.47 7.79 -13.07
C ASP A 433 28.47 8.88 -12.66
N MET A 434 28.14 9.81 -11.75
CA MET A 434 29.12 10.76 -11.18
C MET A 434 30.30 10.04 -10.53
N VAL A 435 30.07 8.83 -10.02
CA VAL A 435 31.08 7.89 -9.48
C VAL A 435 32.08 7.41 -10.56
N ARG A 436 31.86 7.73 -11.84
CA ARG A 436 32.76 7.38 -12.94
C ARG A 436 33.52 8.59 -13.50
N GLY A 437 33.36 9.78 -12.90
CA GLY A 437 34.21 10.95 -13.14
C GLY A 437 33.99 11.71 -14.46
N GLN A 438 33.03 11.31 -15.31
CA GLN A 438 32.80 11.95 -16.62
C GLN A 438 31.33 12.22 -16.92
N VAL A 439 30.61 12.85 -16.00
CA VAL A 439 29.21 13.23 -16.23
C VAL A 439 29.10 14.72 -16.46
N ARG A 440 28.74 15.10 -17.70
CA ARG A 440 28.43 16.48 -18.06
C ARG A 440 26.94 16.74 -17.87
N PHE A 441 26.63 17.63 -16.94
CA PHE A 441 25.29 18.19 -16.78
C PHE A 441 25.10 19.37 -17.72
N GLU A 442 23.96 19.39 -18.39
CA GLU A 442 23.53 20.47 -19.29
C GLU A 442 22.62 21.45 -18.56
N PRO A 443 22.44 22.69 -19.07
CA PRO A 443 21.50 23.66 -18.48
C PRO A 443 20.09 23.10 -18.25
N GLN A 444 19.60 22.27 -19.19
CA GLN A 444 18.30 21.62 -19.09
C GLN A 444 18.26 20.53 -18.01
N ASP A 445 19.40 19.95 -17.61
CA ASP A 445 19.44 19.00 -16.49
C ASP A 445 19.23 19.73 -15.16
N TYR A 446 19.82 20.92 -15.01
CA TYR A 446 19.61 21.74 -13.81
C TYR A 446 18.15 22.20 -13.70
N ALA A 447 17.48 22.53 -14.81
CA ALA A 447 16.06 22.87 -14.81
C ALA A 447 15.17 21.72 -14.32
N VAL A 448 15.49 20.47 -14.70
CA VAL A 448 14.75 19.29 -14.22
C VAL A 448 14.96 19.07 -12.73
N ILE A 449 16.20 19.17 -12.25
CA ILE A 449 16.52 19.08 -10.82
C ILE A 449 15.82 20.21 -10.05
N ALA A 450 15.88 21.44 -10.56
CA ALA A 450 15.24 22.61 -9.98
C ALA A 450 13.73 22.39 -9.79
N ARG A 451 13.04 21.92 -10.83
CA ARG A 451 11.62 21.57 -10.75
C ARG A 451 11.35 20.44 -9.74
N ASN A 452 12.12 19.35 -9.80
CA ASN A 452 11.89 18.17 -8.95
C ASN A 452 12.00 18.48 -7.46
N PHE A 453 12.98 19.32 -7.08
CA PHE A 453 13.22 19.68 -5.67
C PHE A 453 12.65 21.05 -5.30
N ARG A 454 11.91 21.69 -6.20
CA ARG A 454 11.32 23.03 -6.03
C ARG A 454 12.36 24.07 -5.59
N ILE A 455 13.50 24.11 -6.28
CA ILE A 455 14.60 25.09 -6.11
C ILE A 455 14.82 25.84 -7.43
N SER A 456 15.65 26.88 -7.44
CA SER A 456 16.01 27.59 -8.69
C SER A 456 17.09 26.84 -9.49
N ASP A 457 17.18 27.09 -10.79
CA ASP A 457 18.20 26.50 -11.68
C ASP A 457 19.63 26.77 -11.18
N SER A 458 19.88 27.98 -10.67
CA SER A 458 21.18 28.34 -10.09
C SER A 458 21.46 27.57 -8.79
N GLN A 459 20.44 27.34 -7.97
CA GLN A 459 20.53 26.50 -6.78
C GLN A 459 20.75 25.03 -7.13
N ALA A 460 20.10 24.51 -8.17
CA ALA A 460 20.31 23.15 -8.66
C ALA A 460 21.73 22.97 -9.19
N ALA A 461 22.23 23.92 -10.00
CA ALA A 461 23.60 23.93 -10.47
C ALA A 461 24.61 23.98 -9.31
N HIS A 462 24.35 24.84 -8.32
CA HIS A 462 25.18 24.92 -7.11
C HIS A 462 25.15 23.61 -6.32
N LEU A 463 23.98 22.99 -6.12
CA LEU A 463 23.85 21.71 -5.41
C LEU A 463 24.61 20.58 -6.11
N VAL A 464 24.50 20.49 -7.44
CA VAL A 464 25.26 19.53 -8.25
C VAL A 464 26.75 19.81 -8.16
N GLN A 465 27.18 21.07 -8.15
CA GLN A 465 28.58 21.45 -7.99
C GLN A 465 29.12 21.06 -6.60
N LEU A 466 28.35 21.31 -5.53
CA LEU A 466 28.69 20.87 -4.18
C LEU A 466 28.83 19.35 -4.13
N LEU A 467 27.88 18.63 -4.73
CA LEU A 467 27.92 17.18 -4.76
C LEU A 467 29.11 16.67 -5.59
N ASN A 468 29.40 17.23 -6.76
CA ASN A 468 30.58 16.91 -7.57
C ASN A 468 31.87 17.06 -6.77
N SER A 469 32.00 18.12 -5.96
CA SER A 469 33.16 18.32 -5.11
C SER A 469 33.32 17.25 -4.02
N CYS A 470 32.27 16.49 -3.73
CA CYS A 470 32.30 15.36 -2.80
C CYS A 470 32.82 14.06 -3.42
N PHE A 471 33.15 14.03 -4.71
CA PHE A 471 33.79 12.88 -5.35
C PHE A 471 35.21 13.22 -5.79
N ASP A 472 36.12 12.24 -5.80
CA ASP A 472 37.47 12.40 -6.35
C ASP A 472 37.54 12.11 -7.85
N ASP A 473 38.73 12.23 -8.45
CA ASP A 473 38.93 11.99 -9.90
C ASP A 473 38.69 10.53 -10.32
N HIS A 474 38.67 9.60 -9.36
CA HIS A 474 38.32 8.19 -9.55
C HIS A 474 36.84 7.92 -9.23
N GLY A 475 36.08 8.99 -8.96
CA GLY A 475 34.68 9.00 -8.58
C GLY A 475 34.36 8.34 -7.23
N ARG A 476 35.35 8.25 -6.34
CA ARG A 476 35.16 7.77 -4.96
C ARG A 476 34.59 8.88 -4.08
N PHE A 477 33.69 8.52 -3.17
CA PHE A 477 33.04 9.48 -2.29
C PHE A 477 34.01 9.96 -1.19
N ARG A 478 34.22 11.27 -1.12
CA ARG A 478 35.07 11.96 -0.15
C ARG A 478 34.24 12.50 1.01
N ARG A 479 34.17 11.71 2.09
CA ARG A 479 33.49 12.09 3.34
C ARG A 479 33.90 13.47 3.85
N SER A 480 35.20 13.78 3.89
CA SER A 480 35.71 15.06 4.39
C SER A 480 35.27 16.27 3.57
N ALA A 481 35.16 16.11 2.24
CA ALA A 481 34.65 17.16 1.36
C ALA A 481 33.15 17.38 1.59
N PHE A 482 32.37 16.31 1.73
CA PHE A 482 30.96 16.40 2.04
C PHE A 482 30.71 17.09 3.40
N GLU A 483 31.41 16.67 4.45
CA GLU A 483 31.28 17.24 5.79
C GLU A 483 31.60 18.74 5.82
N LYS A 484 32.61 19.17 5.05
CA LYS A 484 32.95 20.59 4.88
C LYS A 484 31.84 21.38 4.19
N ASN A 485 31.09 20.75 3.29
CA ASN A 485 30.01 21.38 2.54
C ASN A 485 28.66 21.35 3.28
N ILE A 486 28.53 20.65 4.42
CA ILE A 486 27.27 20.58 5.19
C ILE A 486 26.65 21.96 5.48
N PRO A 487 27.40 23.00 5.90
CA PRO A 487 26.81 24.34 6.11
C PRO A 487 26.15 24.93 4.88
N GLN A 488 26.58 24.55 3.67
CA GLN A 488 25.96 24.96 2.42
C GLN A 488 24.78 24.05 2.05
N PHE A 489 24.88 22.74 2.30
CA PHE A 489 23.77 21.80 2.09
C PHE A 489 22.54 22.12 2.95
N VAL A 490 22.74 22.45 4.22
CA VAL A 490 21.63 22.71 5.17
C VAL A 490 20.79 23.94 4.79
N GLN A 491 21.32 24.86 3.97
CA GLN A 491 20.56 26.00 3.45
C GLN A 491 19.37 25.58 2.58
N TYR A 492 19.37 24.35 2.08
CA TYR A 492 18.29 23.75 1.30
C TYR A 492 17.30 22.94 2.15
N GLU A 493 17.44 22.97 3.48
CA GLU A 493 16.54 22.34 4.46
C GLU A 493 16.27 20.85 4.16
N THR A 494 15.02 20.41 4.14
CA THR A 494 14.65 18.99 3.93
C THR A 494 14.88 18.52 2.49
N LYS A 495 14.87 19.43 1.52
CA LYS A 495 15.05 19.11 0.09
C LYS A 495 16.41 18.49 -0.20
N VAL A 496 17.43 18.84 0.58
CA VAL A 496 18.76 18.26 0.41
C VAL A 496 18.82 16.80 0.85
N PHE A 497 18.10 16.44 1.92
CA PHE A 497 18.05 15.07 2.38
C PHE A 497 17.35 14.19 1.34
N GLU A 498 16.19 14.63 0.86
CA GLU A 498 15.44 13.96 -0.20
C GLU A 498 16.30 13.79 -1.46
N PHE A 499 16.96 14.86 -1.92
CA PHE A 499 17.85 14.83 -3.07
C PHE A 499 18.97 13.81 -2.91
N LEU A 500 19.71 13.87 -1.81
CA LEU A 500 20.85 12.99 -1.58
C LEU A 500 20.41 11.54 -1.40
N TRP A 501 19.33 11.28 -0.65
CA TRP A 501 18.79 9.94 -0.49
C TRP A 501 18.32 9.37 -1.83
N HIS A 502 17.56 10.14 -2.59
CA HIS A 502 17.00 9.71 -3.86
C HIS A 502 18.07 9.29 -4.87
N TYR A 503 19.15 10.07 -5.00
CA TYR A 503 20.18 9.81 -6.01
C TYR A 503 21.33 8.92 -5.55
N LEU A 504 21.67 8.92 -4.25
CA LEU A 504 22.91 8.30 -3.75
C LEU A 504 22.69 7.10 -2.83
N LYS A 505 21.43 6.72 -2.51
CA LYS A 505 21.17 5.52 -1.69
C LYS A 505 21.69 4.21 -2.31
N GLU A 506 21.93 4.20 -3.63
CA GLU A 506 22.39 3.04 -4.41
C GLU A 506 23.84 3.16 -4.91
N LEU A 507 24.72 3.86 -4.19
CA LEU A 507 26.15 3.91 -4.54
C LEU A 507 26.74 2.48 -4.71
N VAL A 508 27.49 2.27 -5.78
CA VAL A 508 27.90 0.93 -6.22
C VAL A 508 28.92 0.28 -5.26
N SER A 509 29.91 1.04 -4.79
CA SER A 509 30.95 0.51 -3.91
C SER A 509 30.51 0.47 -2.45
N ARG A 510 30.93 -0.56 -1.71
CA ARG A 510 30.70 -0.66 -0.26
C ARG A 510 31.33 0.50 0.50
N ASP A 511 32.60 0.85 0.23
CA ASP A 511 33.27 1.89 1.02
C ASP A 511 32.67 3.28 0.76
N ASP A 512 32.24 3.55 -0.47
CA ASP A 512 31.56 4.79 -0.82
C ASP A 512 30.19 4.87 -0.13
N ARG A 513 29.42 3.76 -0.10
CA ARG A 513 28.17 3.67 0.66
C ARG A 513 28.39 3.94 2.14
N VAL A 514 29.36 3.28 2.76
CA VAL A 514 29.66 3.46 4.19
C VAL A 514 30.10 4.89 4.47
N SER A 515 30.95 5.47 3.61
CA SER A 515 31.40 6.85 3.76
C SER A 515 30.27 7.85 3.61
N PHE A 516 29.37 7.63 2.64
CA PHE A 516 28.17 8.43 2.43
C PHE A 516 27.21 8.35 3.60
N LEU A 517 26.94 7.15 4.13
CA LEU A 517 26.06 6.97 5.29
C LEU A 517 26.60 7.72 6.51
N ASN A 518 27.90 7.61 6.79
CA ASN A 518 28.52 8.34 7.89
C ASN A 518 28.45 9.87 7.70
N ALA A 519 28.59 10.35 6.46
CA ALA A 519 28.38 11.76 6.13
C ALA A 519 26.92 12.20 6.33
N MET A 520 25.93 11.37 5.97
CA MET A 520 24.50 11.67 6.12
C MET A 520 24.09 11.83 7.59
N GLN A 521 24.77 11.16 8.53
CA GLN A 521 24.52 11.33 9.96
C GLN A 521 24.81 12.78 10.41
N HIS A 522 25.90 13.36 9.93
CA HIS A 522 26.27 14.74 10.23
C HIS A 522 25.30 15.75 9.59
N LEU A 523 24.73 15.41 8.44
CA LEU A 523 23.67 16.22 7.82
C LEU A 523 22.39 16.16 8.66
N ILE A 524 21.94 14.97 9.03
CA ILE A 524 20.73 14.75 9.85
C ILE A 524 20.78 15.57 11.14
N ALA A 525 21.93 15.57 11.82
CA ALA A 525 22.12 16.33 13.06
C ALA A 525 21.94 17.85 12.92
N LYS A 526 21.95 18.38 11.69
CA LYS A 526 21.79 19.81 11.39
C LYS A 526 20.52 20.14 10.62
N LEU A 527 19.65 19.17 10.36
CA LEU A 527 18.37 19.42 9.69
C LEU A 527 17.42 20.18 10.62
N ALA A 528 16.75 21.20 10.08
CA ALA A 528 15.73 21.95 10.81
C ALA A 528 14.46 21.13 11.05
N ASN A 529 14.12 20.21 10.13
CA ASN A 529 12.93 19.36 10.21
C ASN A 529 13.29 17.88 9.96
N PRO A 530 13.68 17.13 11.02
CA PRO A 530 14.03 15.71 10.90
C PRO A 530 12.83 14.78 10.64
N ALA A 531 11.59 15.23 10.90
CA ALA A 531 10.38 14.43 10.71
C ALA A 531 10.17 14.04 9.23
N GLU A 532 10.41 15.00 8.33
CA GLU A 532 10.25 14.76 6.89
C GLU A 532 11.29 13.76 6.36
N ALA A 533 12.53 13.85 6.86
CA ALA A 533 13.57 12.87 6.53
C ALA A 533 13.20 11.46 7.00
N LEU A 534 12.63 11.32 8.21
CA LEU A 534 12.13 10.04 8.71
C LEU A 534 11.01 9.50 7.83
N LYS A 535 10.04 10.34 7.45
CA LYS A 535 8.93 9.94 6.58
C LYS A 535 9.41 9.46 5.21
N ILE A 536 10.38 10.16 4.60
CA ILE A 536 11.00 9.76 3.33
C ILE A 536 11.60 8.36 3.45
N LEU A 537 12.37 8.09 4.52
CA LEU A 537 12.99 6.79 4.75
C LEU A 537 11.94 5.68 4.94
N LEU A 538 10.95 5.90 5.79
CA LEU A 538 9.91 4.90 6.06
C LEU A 538 9.07 4.59 4.82
N SER A 539 8.69 5.62 4.06
CA SER A 539 7.97 5.45 2.80
C SER A 539 8.78 4.66 1.78
N ASP A 540 10.08 4.94 1.66
CA ASP A 540 10.98 4.22 0.75
C ASP A 540 11.11 2.73 1.12
N ILE A 541 11.21 2.42 2.42
CA ILE A 541 11.37 1.04 2.92
C ILE A 541 10.06 0.24 2.82
N PHE A 542 8.94 0.82 3.28
CA PHE A 542 7.70 0.07 3.55
C PHE A 542 6.68 0.14 2.42
N ASN A 543 6.62 1.20 1.61
CA ASN A 543 5.65 1.25 0.50
C ASN A 543 5.97 0.20 -0.59
N GLN A 544 7.23 -0.27 -0.64
CA GLN A 544 7.65 -1.40 -1.46
C GLN A 544 7.80 -2.69 -0.63
N ALA A 545 6.82 -2.99 0.23
CA ALA A 545 6.87 -4.09 1.19
C ALA A 545 7.14 -5.48 0.59
N HIS A 546 6.88 -5.68 -0.71
CA HIS A 546 7.04 -6.95 -1.41
C HIS A 546 8.45 -7.19 -1.98
N ARG A 547 9.37 -6.22 -1.86
CA ARG A 547 10.77 -6.31 -2.33
C ARG A 547 11.73 -5.93 -1.22
N ILE A 548 12.96 -6.40 -1.32
CA ILE A 548 14.07 -5.99 -0.45
C ILE A 548 15.05 -5.18 -1.29
N GLY A 549 15.27 -3.93 -0.91
CA GLY A 549 16.27 -3.06 -1.50
C GLY A 549 17.60 -3.13 -0.75
N PHE A 550 18.72 -2.95 -1.45
CA PHE A 550 20.03 -2.75 -0.81
C PHE A 550 20.13 -1.45 0.01
N SER A 551 19.18 -0.53 -0.19
CA SER A 551 19.03 0.69 0.59
C SER A 551 18.24 0.49 1.89
N ASP A 552 17.46 -0.59 2.03
CA ASP A 552 16.55 -0.77 3.18
C ASP A 552 17.29 -0.76 4.51
N ARG A 553 18.40 -1.50 4.58
CA ARG A 553 19.24 -1.61 5.79
C ARG A 553 19.84 -0.25 6.16
N ASN A 554 20.27 0.48 5.15
CA ASN A 554 20.83 1.82 5.31
C ASN A 554 19.77 2.82 5.78
N GLY A 555 18.55 2.71 5.24
CA GLY A 555 17.43 3.55 5.61
C GLY A 555 17.02 3.31 7.07
N LEU A 556 16.95 2.05 7.49
CA LEU A 556 16.69 1.71 8.90
C LEU A 556 17.78 2.21 9.84
N LEU A 557 19.05 2.12 9.45
CA LEU A 557 20.15 2.69 10.23
C LEU A 557 20.00 4.21 10.41
N LEU A 558 19.68 4.95 9.35
CA LEU A 558 19.44 6.40 9.46
C LEU A 558 18.16 6.71 10.26
N ALA A 559 17.11 5.89 10.13
CA ALA A 559 15.88 6.03 10.89
C ALA A 559 16.11 5.80 12.41
N ASN A 560 16.94 4.81 12.76
CA ASN A 560 17.40 4.56 14.13
C ASN A 560 18.11 5.77 14.73
N ILE A 561 18.87 6.52 13.92
CA ILE A 561 19.57 7.74 14.34
C ILE A 561 18.59 8.90 14.54
N LEU A 562 17.62 9.08 13.64
CA LEU A 562 16.60 10.13 13.70
C LEU A 562 15.70 10.01 14.94
N ILE A 563 15.39 8.79 15.36
CA ILE A 563 14.57 8.52 16.56
C ILE A 563 15.29 8.87 17.86
N ARG A 564 16.59 9.17 17.84
CA ARG A 564 17.36 9.47 19.06
C ARG A 564 17.59 10.96 19.20
N THR A 565 17.44 11.49 20.43
CA THR A 565 17.77 12.90 20.73
C THR A 565 19.27 13.13 20.86
N TYR A 566 20.03 12.09 21.23
CA TYR A 566 21.48 12.17 21.36
C TYR A 566 22.13 10.93 20.75
N ASN A 567 23.01 11.17 19.78
CA ASN A 567 23.78 10.12 19.12
C ASN A 567 25.26 10.33 19.49
N GLN A 568 25.73 9.63 20.54
CA GLN A 568 27.17 9.56 20.87
C GLN A 568 28.04 9.05 19.72
N GLU A 569 27.40 8.36 18.78
CA GLU A 569 27.99 7.82 17.56
C GLU A 569 28.17 8.85 16.44
N LEU A 570 27.65 10.08 16.59
CA LEU A 570 27.85 11.16 15.61
C LEU A 570 29.35 11.49 15.51
N GLY A 571 30.03 10.87 14.53
CA GLY A 571 31.47 10.97 14.35
C GLY A 571 32.16 9.62 14.19
N ASN A 572 31.57 8.55 14.71
CA ASN A 572 32.09 7.18 14.54
C ASN A 572 31.77 6.66 13.14
N HIS A 573 32.68 5.85 12.60
CA HIS A 573 32.39 5.10 11.38
C HIS A 573 31.47 3.93 11.74
N ILE A 574 30.17 4.10 11.56
CA ILE A 574 29.19 3.05 11.83
C ILE A 574 28.67 2.46 10.52
N GLU A 575 28.74 1.14 10.43
CA GLU A 575 28.08 0.35 9.37
C GLU A 575 26.81 -0.34 9.88
N LEU A 576 26.61 -0.29 11.19
CA LEU A 576 25.58 -0.95 11.98
C LEU A 576 25.23 -0.06 13.16
N THR A 577 23.96 -0.03 13.56
CA THR A 577 23.56 0.66 14.79
C THR A 577 24.13 -0.10 15.99
N PRO A 578 24.86 0.54 16.93
CA PRO A 578 25.39 -0.16 18.11
C PRO A 578 24.27 -0.75 18.96
N GLU A 579 24.53 -1.85 19.66
CA GLU A 579 23.48 -2.50 20.48
C GLU A 579 23.18 -1.74 21.77
N GLU A 580 24.11 -0.89 22.19
CA GLU A 580 24.04 -0.02 23.38
C GLU A 580 22.86 0.95 23.27
N VAL A 581 22.38 1.26 22.06
CA VAL A 581 21.18 2.09 21.86
C VAL A 581 19.95 1.50 22.52
N LEU A 582 19.89 0.17 22.66
CA LEU A 582 18.78 -0.52 23.32
C LEU A 582 18.78 -0.34 24.85
N GLN A 583 19.89 0.11 25.44
CA GLN A 583 19.99 0.37 26.89
C GLN A 583 19.54 1.79 27.27
N VAL A 584 19.33 2.67 26.28
CA VAL A 584 18.98 4.07 26.50
C VAL A 584 17.52 4.17 26.97
N LYS A 585 17.32 4.51 28.26
CA LYS A 585 15.99 4.74 28.85
C LYS A 585 15.48 6.18 28.62
N MET A 586 16.39 7.15 28.56
CA MET A 586 16.14 8.57 28.28
C MET A 586 17.06 8.96 27.12
N GLY A 587 16.51 9.45 26.00
CA GLY A 587 17.32 9.72 24.80
C GLY A 587 16.64 9.43 23.47
N LEU A 588 15.34 9.13 23.47
CA LEU A 588 14.52 9.04 22.26
C LEU A 588 13.82 10.36 22.00
N ASN A 589 13.79 10.76 20.73
CA ASN A 589 13.01 11.87 20.23
C ASN A 589 11.55 11.44 20.14
N GLN A 590 10.76 11.87 21.13
CA GLN A 590 9.35 11.46 21.26
C GLN A 590 8.49 11.92 20.08
N GLU A 591 8.83 13.06 19.46
CA GLU A 591 8.15 13.51 18.26
C GLU A 591 8.37 12.53 17.10
N MET A 592 9.62 12.10 16.87
CA MET A 592 9.95 11.14 15.81
C MET A 592 9.33 9.77 16.09
N VAL A 593 9.31 9.32 17.35
CA VAL A 593 8.63 8.08 17.75
C VAL A 593 7.14 8.17 17.44
N ALA A 594 6.48 9.28 17.80
CA ALA A 594 5.06 9.48 17.50
C ALA A 594 4.78 9.47 15.99
N GLN A 595 5.65 10.10 15.19
CA GLN A 595 5.53 10.10 13.73
C GLN A 595 5.68 8.69 13.13
N ALA A 596 6.65 7.90 13.61
CA ALA A 596 6.83 6.53 13.16
C ALA A 596 5.65 5.61 13.56
N LEU A 597 5.10 5.78 14.76
CA LEU A 597 3.92 5.04 15.21
C LEU A 597 2.67 5.42 14.40
N ALA A 598 2.49 6.70 14.08
CA ALA A 598 1.40 7.16 13.22
C ALA A 598 1.52 6.55 11.81
N PHE A 599 2.73 6.55 11.24
CA PHE A 599 3.00 5.90 9.95
C PHE A 599 2.61 4.42 9.95
N PHE A 600 3.00 3.64 10.97
CA PHE A 600 2.65 2.22 11.03
C PHE A 600 1.20 1.92 11.42
N ALA A 601 0.50 2.87 12.06
CA ALA A 601 -0.93 2.73 12.28
C ALA A 601 -1.70 2.78 10.94
N GLU A 602 -1.26 3.62 10.02
CA GLU A 602 -1.81 3.72 8.66
C GLU A 602 -1.33 2.55 7.77
N GLU A 603 -0.04 2.21 7.84
CA GLU A 603 0.65 1.29 6.92
C GLU A 603 0.92 -0.10 7.53
N GLN A 604 0.04 -0.57 8.42
CA GLN A 604 0.26 -1.80 9.20
C GLN A 604 0.46 -3.05 8.32
N GLU A 605 -0.32 -3.19 7.24
CA GLU A 605 -0.17 -4.33 6.30
C GLU A 605 1.20 -4.30 5.60
N HIS A 606 1.69 -3.11 5.24
CA HIS A 606 3.01 -2.96 4.63
C HIS A 606 4.15 -3.33 5.59
N LEU A 607 4.04 -2.99 6.88
CA LEU A 607 5.00 -3.43 7.90
C LEU A 607 5.08 -4.96 7.97
N PHE A 608 3.93 -5.64 8.13
CA PHE A 608 3.90 -7.11 8.23
C PHE A 608 4.35 -7.79 6.95
N ARG A 609 3.95 -7.23 5.80
CA ARG A 609 4.39 -7.74 4.49
C ARG A 609 5.90 -7.63 4.34
N LYS A 610 6.49 -6.50 4.75
CA LYS A 610 7.95 -6.30 4.71
C LYS A 610 8.69 -7.29 5.60
N LEU A 611 8.22 -7.49 6.84
CA LEU A 611 8.78 -8.47 7.78
C LEU A 611 8.76 -9.89 7.20
N ARG A 612 7.62 -10.29 6.61
CA ARG A 612 7.51 -11.59 5.94
C ARG A 612 8.48 -11.72 4.78
N THR A 613 8.54 -10.72 3.89
CA THR A 613 9.44 -10.77 2.74
C THR A 613 10.90 -10.89 3.18
N ILE A 614 11.33 -10.17 4.22
CA ILE A 614 12.68 -10.31 4.79
C ILE A 614 12.92 -11.72 5.32
N HIS A 615 11.97 -12.25 6.10
CA HIS A 615 12.11 -13.56 6.73
C HIS A 615 12.06 -14.73 5.72
N GLU A 616 11.19 -14.66 4.71
CA GLU A 616 11.12 -15.65 3.62
C GLU A 616 12.42 -15.69 2.81
N GLU A 617 12.96 -14.53 2.42
CA GLU A 617 14.24 -14.48 1.72
C GLU A 617 15.40 -15.00 2.57
N LEU A 618 15.35 -14.75 3.88
CA LEU A 618 16.32 -15.32 4.82
C LEU A 618 16.24 -16.84 4.83
N GLN A 619 15.05 -17.44 4.94
CA GLN A 619 14.87 -18.89 4.93
C GLN A 619 15.29 -19.52 3.60
N LYS A 620 14.90 -18.94 2.46
CA LYS A 620 15.31 -19.40 1.12
C LYS A 620 16.83 -19.42 0.98
N THR A 621 17.47 -18.35 1.43
CA THR A 621 18.94 -18.21 1.36
C THR A 621 19.64 -19.24 2.26
N VAL A 622 19.13 -19.48 3.48
CA VAL A 622 19.65 -20.53 4.37
C VAL A 622 19.49 -21.92 3.75
N ARG A 623 18.35 -22.21 3.13
CA ARG A 623 18.06 -23.50 2.47
C ARG A 623 18.73 -23.69 1.11
N ARG A 624 19.42 -22.66 0.60
CA ARG A 624 20.09 -22.66 -0.71
C ARG A 624 19.14 -23.04 -1.86
N GLU A 625 17.89 -22.60 -1.79
CA GLU A 625 16.91 -22.84 -2.86
C GLU A 625 17.38 -22.12 -4.15
N SER A 626 17.63 -22.87 -5.22
CA SER A 626 18.24 -22.37 -6.46
C SER A 626 17.35 -21.37 -7.20
N GLY A 627 17.87 -20.17 -7.43
CA GLY A 627 17.31 -19.08 -8.25
C GLY A 627 18.39 -18.01 -8.49
N GLU A 628 18.13 -17.01 -9.34
CA GLU A 628 19.05 -15.90 -9.68
C GLU A 628 19.80 -15.32 -8.47
N ALA A 629 20.96 -14.70 -8.69
CA ALA A 629 21.85 -14.14 -7.65
C ALA A 629 21.09 -13.34 -6.57
N GLY A 630 20.70 -14.03 -5.50
CA GLY A 630 19.88 -13.50 -4.43
C GLY A 630 20.64 -12.58 -3.48
N ILE A 631 19.91 -11.91 -2.60
CA ILE A 631 20.50 -11.04 -1.58
C ILE A 631 21.35 -11.88 -0.61
N PRO A 632 22.60 -11.51 -0.33
CA PRO A 632 23.46 -12.29 0.55
C PRO A 632 22.89 -12.47 1.97
N LEU A 633 23.05 -13.67 2.55
CA LEU A 633 22.54 -14.00 3.89
C LEU A 633 22.97 -12.98 4.96
N HIS A 634 24.24 -12.57 4.96
CA HIS A 634 24.76 -11.61 5.92
C HIS A 634 24.04 -10.25 5.82
N TYR A 635 23.62 -9.84 4.62
CA TYR A 635 22.87 -8.61 4.42
C TYR A 635 21.46 -8.74 5.00
N LEU A 636 20.77 -9.86 4.76
CA LEU A 636 19.43 -10.13 5.28
C LEU A 636 19.42 -10.16 6.81
N ILE A 637 20.39 -10.85 7.44
CA ILE A 637 20.58 -10.86 8.89
C ILE A 637 20.77 -9.43 9.42
N THR A 638 21.60 -8.64 8.73
CA THR A 638 21.84 -7.25 9.14
C THR A 638 20.60 -6.37 8.98
N LEU A 639 19.83 -6.56 7.91
CA LEU A 639 18.60 -5.84 7.67
C LEU A 639 17.56 -6.12 8.76
N GLU A 640 17.33 -7.39 9.08
CA GLU A 640 16.40 -7.78 10.14
C GLU A 640 16.87 -7.27 11.51
N ARG A 641 18.19 -7.27 11.77
CA ARG A 641 18.78 -6.66 12.97
C ARG A 641 18.41 -5.18 13.12
N GLU A 642 18.61 -4.38 12.08
CA GLU A 642 18.31 -2.94 12.12
C GLU A 642 16.81 -2.69 12.30
N LEU A 643 15.96 -3.54 11.72
CA LEU A 643 14.51 -3.48 11.89
C LEU A 643 14.08 -3.83 13.32
N ILE A 644 14.66 -4.87 13.93
CA ILE A 644 14.41 -5.23 15.34
C ILE A 644 14.79 -4.07 16.26
N ILE A 645 15.95 -3.44 16.04
CA ILE A 645 16.36 -2.26 16.80
C ILE A 645 15.34 -1.14 16.63
N PHE A 646 14.94 -0.83 15.41
CA PHE A 646 13.97 0.21 15.11
C PHE A 646 12.65 -0.01 15.86
N LEU A 647 12.08 -1.22 15.75
CA LEU A 647 10.85 -1.62 16.44
C LEU A 647 10.98 -1.54 17.97
N ALA A 648 12.13 -1.93 18.52
CA ALA A 648 12.41 -1.83 19.96
C ALA A 648 12.53 -0.37 20.46
N LEU A 649 12.98 0.54 19.61
CA LEU A 649 13.13 1.95 19.94
C LEU A 649 11.79 2.69 19.88
N ILE A 650 10.98 2.46 18.83
CA ILE A 650 9.65 3.10 18.74
C ILE A 650 8.65 2.51 19.75
N GLY A 651 8.78 1.24 20.09
CA GLY A 651 7.87 0.54 20.99
C GLY A 651 6.47 0.35 20.41
N GLY A 652 5.49 0.25 21.29
CA GLY A 652 4.07 0.01 20.95
C GLY A 652 3.68 -1.48 20.86
N PRO A 653 2.37 -1.79 20.84
CA PRO A 653 1.88 -3.17 20.96
C PRO A 653 2.28 -4.08 19.79
N ALA A 654 2.29 -3.56 18.56
CA ALA A 654 2.70 -4.34 17.39
C ALA A 654 4.19 -4.70 17.46
N SER A 655 5.05 -3.71 17.74
CA SER A 655 6.49 -3.90 17.90
C SER A 655 6.82 -4.90 19.00
N HIS A 656 6.17 -4.80 20.16
CA HIS A 656 6.37 -5.72 21.29
C HIS A 656 6.16 -7.17 20.86
N LYS A 657 5.04 -7.45 20.19
CA LYS A 657 4.68 -8.81 19.79
C LYS A 657 5.53 -9.35 18.66
N ILE A 658 5.93 -8.50 17.72
CA ILE A 658 6.91 -8.86 16.70
C ILE A 658 8.22 -9.28 17.38
N LEU A 659 8.75 -8.48 18.31
CA LEU A 659 9.97 -8.81 19.04
C LEU A 659 9.83 -10.09 19.90
N HIS A 660 8.70 -10.27 20.57
CA HIS A 660 8.41 -11.49 21.32
C HIS A 660 8.46 -12.74 20.42
N GLY A 661 7.87 -12.65 19.21
CA GLY A 661 7.94 -13.70 18.19
C GLY A 661 9.36 -13.96 17.69
N VAL A 662 10.13 -12.90 17.43
CA VAL A 662 11.54 -12.97 17.01
C VAL A 662 12.38 -13.72 18.06
N VAL A 663 12.22 -13.38 19.34
CA VAL A 663 12.94 -14.05 20.45
C VAL A 663 12.57 -15.53 20.53
N LYS A 664 11.32 -15.91 20.26
CA LYS A 664 10.91 -17.33 20.24
C LYS A 664 11.46 -18.11 19.07
N GLU A 665 11.42 -17.54 17.87
CA GLU A 665 11.93 -18.15 16.65
C GLU A 665 13.44 -18.42 16.78
N TYR A 666 14.22 -17.38 17.05
CA TYR A 666 15.67 -17.50 17.18
C TYR A 666 16.09 -18.10 18.53
N GLY A 667 15.24 -18.05 19.55
CA GLY A 667 15.48 -18.67 20.86
C GLY A 667 15.17 -20.16 20.90
N ASN A 668 14.83 -20.79 19.78
CA ASN A 668 14.61 -22.22 19.69
C ASN A 668 15.76 -22.90 18.91
N PRO A 669 16.66 -23.65 19.58
CA PRO A 669 17.76 -24.34 18.89
C PRO A 669 17.29 -25.42 17.91
N GLU A 670 16.04 -25.88 18.06
CA GLU A 670 15.42 -26.87 17.16
C GLU A 670 14.70 -26.22 15.96
N ALA A 671 14.69 -24.88 15.88
CA ALA A 671 14.08 -24.18 14.76
C ALA A 671 14.72 -24.59 13.43
N GLY A 672 13.90 -24.68 12.37
CA GLY A 672 14.35 -25.11 11.04
C GLY A 672 15.50 -24.27 10.48
N ILE A 673 15.64 -23.02 10.94
CA ILE A 673 16.78 -22.15 10.61
C ILE A 673 18.09 -22.77 11.08
N TYR A 674 18.22 -23.16 12.36
CA TYR A 674 19.46 -23.75 12.88
C TYR A 674 19.77 -25.11 12.26
N VAL A 675 18.74 -25.94 12.03
CA VAL A 675 18.88 -27.26 11.40
C VAL A 675 19.39 -27.18 9.97
N ALA A 676 19.03 -26.13 9.23
CA ALA A 676 19.41 -25.96 7.83
C ALA A 676 20.81 -25.34 7.64
N LEU A 677 21.47 -24.87 8.71
CA LEU A 677 22.78 -24.24 8.60
C LEU A 677 23.91 -25.26 8.45
N PRO A 678 24.89 -24.98 7.58
CA PRO A 678 25.99 -25.91 7.32
C PRO A 678 27.03 -25.94 8.46
N GLY A 679 27.06 -24.92 9.33
CA GLY A 679 28.04 -24.81 10.39
C GLY A 679 27.85 -23.61 11.34
N PRO A 680 28.74 -23.49 12.34
CA PRO A 680 28.64 -22.48 13.40
C PRO A 680 28.92 -21.04 12.93
N GLU A 681 29.65 -20.84 11.83
CA GLU A 681 29.96 -19.50 11.32
C GLU A 681 28.70 -18.79 10.79
N GLU A 682 27.83 -19.50 10.08
CA GLU A 682 26.53 -18.98 9.65
C GLU A 682 25.55 -18.87 10.83
N GLY A 683 25.65 -19.77 11.82
CA GLY A 683 24.87 -19.74 13.06
C GLY A 683 25.14 -18.52 13.95
N LYS A 684 26.35 -17.97 13.89
CA LYS A 684 26.76 -16.78 14.64
C LYS A 684 25.84 -15.58 14.40
N GLY A 685 25.45 -15.33 13.16
CA GLY A 685 24.59 -14.20 12.81
C GLY A 685 23.20 -14.30 13.45
N PHE A 686 22.64 -15.50 13.53
CA PHE A 686 21.35 -15.75 14.18
C PHE A 686 21.40 -15.64 15.70
N LEU A 687 22.50 -16.08 16.33
CA LEU A 687 22.70 -15.87 17.76
C LEU A 687 22.87 -14.37 18.10
N GLN A 688 23.49 -13.59 17.20
CA GLN A 688 23.54 -12.14 17.34
C GLN A 688 22.16 -11.48 17.17
N LEU A 689 21.35 -11.95 16.22
CA LEU A 689 19.95 -11.52 16.10
C LEU A 689 19.16 -11.81 17.37
N LEU A 690 19.29 -13.02 17.93
CA LEU A 690 18.67 -13.38 19.20
C LEU A 690 19.11 -12.44 20.33
N GLN A 691 20.41 -12.14 20.44
CA GLN A 691 20.94 -11.21 21.44
C GLN A 691 20.27 -9.83 21.34
N VAL A 692 20.19 -9.27 20.14
CA VAL A 692 19.58 -7.97 19.87
C VAL A 692 18.08 -8.00 20.18
N ALA A 693 17.39 -9.08 19.80
CA ALA A 693 15.96 -9.25 20.06
C ALA A 693 15.66 -9.37 21.56
N VAL A 694 16.45 -10.14 22.32
CA VAL A 694 16.31 -10.25 23.79
C VAL A 694 16.51 -8.88 24.46
N ARG A 695 17.55 -8.15 24.06
CA ARG A 695 17.80 -6.79 24.59
C ARG A 695 16.68 -5.82 24.22
N GLY A 696 16.18 -5.90 23.00
CA GLY A 696 15.05 -5.09 22.54
C GLY A 696 13.77 -5.40 23.31
N LEU A 697 13.46 -6.68 23.52
CA LEU A 697 12.27 -7.12 24.25
C LEU A 697 12.30 -6.68 25.72
N LYS A 698 13.47 -6.74 26.38
CA LYS A 698 13.66 -6.24 27.75
C LYS A 698 13.25 -4.75 27.93
N ARG A 699 13.17 -3.95 26.87
CA ARG A 699 12.73 -2.54 26.93
C ARG A 699 11.25 -2.39 27.26
N PHE A 700 10.41 -3.33 26.86
CA PHE A 700 8.96 -3.27 27.09
C PHE A 700 8.62 -3.47 28.57
N SER A 701 9.48 -4.16 29.32
CA SER A 701 9.31 -4.40 30.77
C SER A 701 7.99 -5.11 31.12
N GLU A 702 7.47 -5.93 30.22
CA GLU A 702 6.21 -6.65 30.40
C GLU A 702 6.43 -7.97 31.17
N ARG A 703 5.46 -8.34 32.00
CA ARG A 703 5.57 -9.55 32.85
C ARG A 703 5.55 -10.84 32.03
N GLU A 704 4.86 -10.85 30.89
CA GLU A 704 4.75 -12.01 30.02
C GLU A 704 6.10 -12.43 29.43
N ASP A 705 7.00 -11.48 29.19
CA ASP A 705 8.34 -11.74 28.64
C ASP A 705 9.24 -12.52 29.63
N LEU A 706 8.97 -12.44 30.94
CA LEU A 706 9.76 -13.14 31.97
C LEU A 706 9.70 -14.66 31.82
N LEU A 707 8.54 -15.19 31.44
CA LEU A 707 8.37 -16.62 31.17
C LEU A 707 9.20 -17.04 29.95
N LEU A 708 9.18 -16.23 28.88
CA LEU A 708 9.97 -16.48 27.68
C LEU A 708 11.47 -16.48 27.98
N PHE A 709 11.97 -15.54 28.79
CA PHE A 709 13.38 -15.54 29.20
C PHE A 709 13.74 -16.76 30.05
N THR A 710 12.84 -17.22 30.91
CA THR A 710 13.06 -18.46 31.69
C THR A 710 13.20 -19.67 30.76
N VAL A 711 12.27 -19.83 29.81
CA VAL A 711 12.31 -20.90 28.80
C VAL A 711 13.59 -20.83 27.96
N LEU A 712 14.03 -19.62 27.59
CA LEU A 712 15.24 -19.44 26.81
C LEU A 712 16.50 -19.81 27.60
N ALA A 713 16.56 -19.47 28.89
CA ALA A 713 17.66 -19.87 29.77
C ALA A 713 17.75 -21.40 29.89
N ASP A 714 16.62 -22.09 30.02
CA ASP A 714 16.56 -23.56 30.09
C ASP A 714 17.01 -24.26 28.79
N ARG A 715 17.01 -23.54 27.65
CA ARG A 715 17.47 -24.05 26.35
C ARG A 715 18.98 -23.90 26.13
N GLU A 716 19.71 -23.24 27.02
CA GLU A 716 21.18 -23.07 26.91
C GLU A 716 21.93 -24.38 26.64
N PRO A 717 21.67 -25.51 27.34
CA PRO A 717 22.37 -26.77 27.07
C PRO A 717 22.14 -27.28 25.64
N ARG A 718 20.94 -27.04 25.07
CA ARG A 718 20.61 -27.44 23.70
C ARG A 718 21.32 -26.57 22.66
N PHE A 719 21.42 -25.26 22.90
CA PHE A 719 22.23 -24.38 22.05
C PHE A 719 23.72 -24.77 22.08
N LEU A 720 24.26 -25.12 23.25
CA LEU A 720 25.64 -25.59 23.39
C LEU A 720 25.90 -26.92 22.66
N ALA A 721 24.85 -27.71 22.40
CA ALA A 721 24.92 -28.98 21.69
C ALA A 721 24.81 -28.86 20.16
N LEU A 722 24.44 -27.70 19.61
CA LEU A 722 24.29 -27.50 18.16
C LEU A 722 25.60 -27.73 17.40
N TRP A 723 26.69 -27.17 17.91
CA TRP A 723 28.02 -27.29 17.29
C TRP A 723 29.11 -27.41 18.34
N ASP A 724 30.06 -28.32 18.11
CA ASP A 724 31.23 -28.49 18.97
C ASP A 724 32.34 -27.51 18.59
N ASN A 725 32.18 -26.25 19.02
CA ASN A 725 33.11 -25.16 18.71
C ASN A 725 33.24 -24.20 19.91
N GLU A 726 34.47 -23.85 20.30
CA GLU A 726 34.72 -23.00 21.47
C GLU A 726 34.17 -21.58 21.32
N SER A 727 34.31 -20.97 20.13
CA SER A 727 33.77 -19.65 19.80
C SER A 727 32.24 -19.64 19.86
N HIS A 728 31.59 -20.70 19.40
CA HIS A 728 30.14 -20.90 19.52
C HIS A 728 29.71 -21.01 20.99
N ARG A 729 30.37 -21.86 21.78
CA ARG A 729 30.08 -22.01 23.22
C ARG A 729 30.22 -20.68 23.97
N ALA A 730 31.25 -19.89 23.66
CA ALA A 730 31.46 -18.58 24.25
C ALA A 730 30.35 -17.58 23.86
N LEU A 731 29.90 -17.61 22.59
CA LEU A 731 28.80 -16.76 22.12
C LEU A 731 27.48 -17.14 22.78
N VAL A 732 27.12 -18.43 22.83
CA VAL A 732 25.89 -18.90 23.48
C VAL A 732 25.85 -18.46 24.95
N LYS A 733 26.94 -18.65 25.70
CA LYS A 733 27.03 -18.20 27.09
C LYS A 733 26.79 -16.69 27.23
N ARG A 734 27.41 -15.88 26.35
CA ARG A 734 27.21 -14.43 26.33
C ARG A 734 25.76 -14.04 26.05
N VAL A 735 25.10 -14.68 25.08
CA VAL A 735 23.69 -14.42 24.78
C VAL A 735 22.83 -14.77 26.00
N MET A 736 23.08 -15.91 26.64
CA MET A 736 22.31 -16.37 27.80
C MET A 736 22.54 -15.53 29.06
N GLU A 737 23.70 -14.89 29.23
CA GLU A 737 23.93 -13.87 30.26
C GLU A 737 22.96 -12.68 30.11
N TRP A 738 22.60 -12.29 28.88
CA TRP A 738 21.60 -11.26 28.64
C TRP A 738 20.17 -11.73 28.83
N VAL A 739 19.91 -13.03 28.85
CA VAL A 739 18.57 -13.59 29.07
C VAL A 739 18.25 -13.61 30.56
N ARG A 740 19.23 -14.04 31.37
CA ARG A 740 19.18 -13.93 32.83
C ARG A 740 19.09 -12.47 33.29
#